data_AF-A0AA96HMJ0-F1
#
_entry.id   AF-A0AA96HMJ0-F1
#
_cell.length_a   1.000
_cell.length_b   1.000
_cell.length_c   1.000
_cell.angle_alpha   90.00
_cell.angle_beta   90.00
_cell.angle_gamma   90.00
#
_symmetry.space_group_name_H-M   'P 1'
#
loop_
_entity.id
_entity.type
_entity.pdbx_description
1 polymer ?
#
loop_
_entity_poly.entity_id
_entity_poly.type
_entity_poly.pdbx_seq_one_letter_code
_entity_poly.pdbx_strand_id
1 'polypeptide(L)'
;MSKIQLMYTLLLGLVTVQSVQAENTTFTSSHFSGSGNCASCHDNLTDTSGEDVSIVRDWGASMMANSAKDPFWRAKVATELERNANLAPVINDKCSKCHAPMANYEITKIQGGEITLLGANGVLDKNHSMHDAAMNGVSCTLCHQVTDNASLGTLEGFSGNYTINDTKTIYGQFADIVPQPMINNTGYTPTYSAHTSSSELCATCHNLKTPYVDADGNLMTTTADSEFPEQMPYTEWENSNFADTGSTPASCQSCHMPKTTSKVSNRPGWLAAKEGFAKHHLVGANTVMLTMLRDNATSLDVISQGMDTSITRARAMLQSAVSTEIVSASVTGGVLEAQVKLTNLSGHKAPTSYPSRRMWLHFTVTDSNGSIVFESGAMNSDGSIVGADNDADQSAIEPHYDLISAANQVQIYETIMGDSDGRPTYTLLRAAQYLKDNRLTPQGFDKAQVPKDVAVFGAANSDGNFNLGVDEVTYRIPVTAPGNLTVSVELNYQPLAHGFIKDLYRNERLPEVSNFKSMYDAQALKHELISRAETTVTNNGGGASSSSSSSSSSSSSSSSSSSSSSSSTSSSSSSGGISCPIYVDGATYNNGDVVTNGGQNYVCKQAGWCSSGGAYAPGTGWAWTYAWDLAAADACATSSSSSSSSSSSSSSSSSSSSSSSSSSSSSSSSSSSSSSSGGTGDCAAQGIDTTTVNAYPNWTQSDWAGNPSHATGGDLMSDNGAVYRANWWTQSVPGSDGSWTFVCTI
;
A
#
# COMPACT_ATOMS: atom_id res chain seq x y z
N MET A 1 78.15 27.62 -21.05
CA MET A 1 77.46 28.10 -19.84
C MET A 1 76.09 27.45 -19.77
N SER A 2 75.72 27.03 -18.57
CA SER A 2 74.83 25.90 -18.22
C SER A 2 73.38 26.01 -18.71
N LYS A 3 72.83 24.88 -19.19
CA LYS A 3 71.39 24.59 -19.30
C LYS A 3 70.93 24.05 -17.96
N ILE A 4 70.05 24.76 -17.25
CA ILE A 4 69.37 24.25 -16.05
C ILE A 4 67.91 23.99 -16.39
N GLN A 5 67.55 22.74 -16.17
CA GLN A 5 66.26 22.08 -16.34
C GLN A 5 65.43 22.39 -15.08
N LEU A 6 64.30 23.10 -15.22
CA LEU A 6 63.38 23.34 -14.11
C LEU A 6 62.31 22.24 -14.12
N MET A 7 62.36 21.38 -13.10
CA MET A 7 61.33 20.40 -12.77
C MET A 7 60.04 21.14 -12.41
N TYR A 8 58.97 20.93 -13.19
CA TYR A 8 57.61 21.20 -12.75
C TYR A 8 57.14 20.01 -11.90
N THR A 9 57.14 20.17 -10.59
CA THR A 9 56.50 19.26 -9.66
C THR A 9 54.99 19.34 -9.86
N LEU A 10 54.41 18.26 -10.39
CA LEU A 10 52.97 18.07 -10.52
C LEU A 10 52.37 17.96 -9.10
N LEU A 11 51.84 19.06 -8.56
CA LEU A 11 50.97 19.02 -7.39
C LEU A 11 49.63 18.42 -7.85
N LEU A 12 49.51 17.09 -7.81
CA LEU A 12 48.23 16.42 -7.74
C LEU A 12 47.57 16.85 -6.43
N GLY A 13 46.77 17.90 -6.48
CA GLY A 13 45.81 18.19 -5.43
C GLY A 13 44.91 16.97 -5.31
N LEU A 14 44.99 16.25 -4.20
CA LEU A 14 43.89 15.42 -3.75
C LEU A 14 42.67 16.34 -3.66
N VAL A 15 41.81 16.30 -4.67
CA VAL A 15 40.41 16.62 -4.47
C VAL A 15 39.91 15.54 -3.53
N THR A 16 39.98 15.81 -2.23
CA THR A 16 39.09 15.17 -1.29
C THR A 16 37.69 15.43 -1.81
N VAL A 17 37.08 14.41 -2.43
CA VAL A 17 35.63 14.34 -2.55
C VAL A 17 35.17 14.47 -1.11
N GLN A 18 34.73 15.67 -0.71
CA GLN A 18 33.97 15.81 0.52
C GLN A 18 32.81 14.85 0.31
N SER A 19 32.81 13.74 1.05
CA SER A 19 31.62 12.92 1.20
C SER A 19 30.52 13.91 1.56
N VAL A 20 29.53 14.05 0.69
CA VAL A 20 28.26 14.67 1.04
C VAL A 20 27.83 13.95 2.29
N GLN A 21 28.00 14.58 3.46
CA GLN A 21 27.70 13.91 4.70
C GLN A 21 26.19 13.78 4.71
N ALA A 22 25.74 12.54 4.69
CA ALA A 22 24.35 12.23 4.89
C ALA A 22 23.87 12.78 6.23
N GLU A 23 22.55 12.93 6.37
CA GLU A 23 21.93 13.25 7.66
C GLU A 23 22.59 12.50 8.82
N ASN A 24 22.78 13.18 9.94
CA ASN A 24 23.24 12.52 11.15
C ASN A 24 22.09 11.72 11.77
N THR A 25 22.01 10.43 11.44
CA THR A 25 21.01 9.51 12.00
C THR A 25 21.13 9.26 13.50
N THR A 26 22.15 9.80 14.18
CA THR A 26 22.35 9.68 15.64
C THR A 26 22.03 10.97 16.40
N PHE A 27 21.39 11.96 15.75
CA PHE A 27 20.99 13.20 16.41
C PHE A 27 20.09 12.94 17.64
N THR A 28 20.09 13.90 18.57
CA THR A 28 19.15 13.95 19.70
C THR A 28 18.60 15.36 19.84
N SER A 29 17.34 15.48 20.23
CA SER A 29 16.67 16.73 20.55
C SER A 29 15.94 16.61 21.90
N SER A 30 15.07 17.58 22.22
CA SER A 30 14.29 17.57 23.45
C SER A 30 13.44 16.31 23.54
N HIS A 31 12.70 15.98 22.48
CA HIS A 31 11.73 14.90 22.44
C HIS A 31 12.13 13.76 21.51
N PHE A 32 13.03 13.98 20.54
CA PHE A 32 13.32 13.00 19.50
C PHE A 32 14.77 12.53 19.49
N SER A 33 14.97 11.38 18.84
CA SER A 33 16.27 10.81 18.53
C SER A 33 16.22 10.21 17.14
N GLY A 34 17.31 10.37 16.40
CA GLY A 34 17.48 9.75 15.10
C GLY A 34 17.50 8.21 15.19
N SER A 35 17.12 7.59 14.08
CA SER A 35 16.96 6.13 13.95
C SER A 35 18.27 5.34 14.14
N GLY A 36 19.42 5.95 13.91
CA GLY A 36 20.74 5.34 14.13
C GLY A 36 20.99 4.97 15.59
N ASN A 37 20.40 5.69 16.55
CA ASN A 37 20.47 5.33 17.97
C ASN A 37 19.65 4.07 18.29
N CYS A 38 18.62 3.79 17.50
CA CYS A 38 17.77 2.60 17.62
C CYS A 38 18.41 1.35 16.97
N ALA A 39 19.14 1.54 15.86
CA ALA A 39 19.70 0.47 15.04
C ALA A 39 20.62 -0.48 15.83
N SER A 40 21.35 0.03 16.82
CA SER A 40 22.26 -0.78 17.63
C SER A 40 21.57 -1.94 18.36
N CYS A 41 20.29 -1.77 18.71
CA CYS A 41 19.45 -2.73 19.40
C CYS A 41 18.43 -3.42 18.48
N HIS A 42 17.99 -2.74 17.42
CA HIS A 42 16.84 -3.14 16.60
C HIS A 42 17.19 -3.60 15.17
N ASP A 43 18.48 -3.62 14.81
CA ASP A 43 18.98 -4.27 13.60
C ASP A 43 19.80 -5.54 13.93
N ASN A 44 20.19 -6.27 12.88
CA ASN A 44 20.76 -7.62 12.95
C ASN A 44 19.81 -8.60 13.64
N LEU A 45 18.51 -8.45 13.38
CA LEU A 45 17.47 -9.35 13.83
C LEU A 45 17.15 -10.32 12.71
N THR A 46 17.00 -11.60 13.06
CA THR A 46 16.53 -12.62 12.14
C THR A 46 15.26 -13.24 12.70
N ASP A 47 14.30 -13.57 11.84
CA ASP A 47 13.14 -14.35 12.26
C ASP A 47 13.46 -15.86 12.35
N THR A 48 12.47 -16.66 12.77
CA THR A 48 12.63 -18.11 12.92
C THR A 48 12.88 -18.85 11.60
N SER A 49 12.66 -18.22 10.45
CA SER A 49 13.00 -18.77 9.13
C SER A 49 14.41 -18.40 8.67
N GLY A 50 15.09 -17.51 9.41
CA GLY A 50 16.40 -16.97 9.06
C GLY A 50 16.37 -15.73 8.17
N GLU A 51 15.19 -15.17 7.90
CA GLU A 51 15.06 -13.90 7.17
C GLU A 51 15.51 -12.74 8.06
N ASP A 52 16.26 -11.78 7.50
CA ASP A 52 16.57 -10.54 8.21
C ASP A 52 15.31 -9.67 8.36
N VAL A 53 15.08 -9.23 9.59
CA VAL A 53 13.94 -8.40 10.00
C VAL A 53 14.44 -7.18 10.78
N SER A 54 15.61 -6.67 10.37
CA SER A 54 16.22 -5.46 10.93
C SER A 54 15.28 -4.27 10.75
N ILE A 55 14.83 -3.69 11.87
CA ILE A 55 13.73 -2.70 11.89
C ILE A 55 14.16 -1.39 11.22
N VAL A 56 15.33 -0.87 11.58
CA VAL A 56 15.81 0.43 11.07
C VAL A 56 16.20 0.29 9.60
N ARG A 57 16.76 -0.86 9.21
CA ARG A 57 17.06 -1.16 7.81
C ARG A 57 15.80 -1.23 6.93
N ASP A 58 14.77 -1.94 7.36
CA ASP A 58 13.51 -2.04 6.60
C ASP A 58 12.81 -0.67 6.53
N TRP A 59 12.71 0.04 7.66
CA TRP A 59 12.14 1.39 7.72
C TRP A 59 12.90 2.38 6.83
N GLY A 60 14.24 2.34 6.85
CA GLY A 60 15.09 3.29 6.12
C GLY A 60 14.89 3.28 4.60
N ALA A 61 14.42 2.15 4.06
CA ALA A 61 14.11 1.98 2.64
C ALA A 61 12.64 2.30 2.28
N SER A 62 11.82 2.73 3.25
CA SER A 62 10.42 3.10 3.04
C SER A 62 10.26 4.58 2.63
N MET A 63 9.07 4.95 2.14
CA MET A 63 8.75 6.36 1.90
C MET A 63 8.63 7.18 3.21
N MET A 64 8.41 6.54 4.36
CA MET A 64 8.33 7.24 5.66
C MET A 64 9.69 7.83 6.05
N ALA A 65 10.76 7.05 5.93
CA ALA A 65 12.13 7.50 6.17
C ALA A 65 12.60 8.56 5.16
N ASN A 66 12.01 8.56 3.96
CA ASN A 66 12.39 9.45 2.86
C ASN A 66 11.34 10.54 2.59
N SER A 67 10.42 10.77 3.53
CA SER A 67 9.27 11.67 3.35
C SER A 67 9.68 13.13 3.13
N ALA A 68 10.69 13.63 3.85
CA ALA A 68 11.28 14.95 3.60
C ALA A 68 12.26 14.98 2.42
N LYS A 69 12.69 13.80 1.91
CA LYS A 69 13.66 13.64 0.82
C LYS A 69 13.00 13.51 -0.55
N ASP A 70 11.70 13.22 -0.56
CA ASP A 70 10.88 13.09 -1.76
C ASP A 70 10.97 14.38 -2.63
N PRO A 71 11.59 14.30 -3.83
CA PRO A 71 11.78 15.45 -4.70
C PRO A 71 10.45 15.98 -5.26
N PHE A 72 9.43 15.13 -5.43
CA PHE A 72 8.11 15.58 -5.86
C PHE A 72 7.42 16.38 -4.76
N TRP A 73 7.49 15.91 -3.51
CA TRP A 73 6.96 16.66 -2.37
C TRP A 73 7.65 18.03 -2.24
N ARG A 74 8.99 18.08 -2.29
CA ARG A 74 9.75 19.34 -2.26
C ARG A 74 9.33 20.29 -3.37
N ALA A 75 9.21 19.78 -4.59
CA ALA A 75 8.77 20.58 -5.74
C ALA A 75 7.34 21.11 -5.54
N LYS A 76 6.41 20.29 -5.05
CA LYS A 76 5.03 20.71 -4.80
C LYS A 76 4.99 21.80 -3.71
N VAL A 77 5.67 21.60 -2.57
CA VAL A 77 5.79 22.62 -1.51
C VAL A 77 6.35 23.93 -2.07
N ALA A 78 7.42 23.87 -2.87
CA ALA A 78 8.00 25.06 -3.49
C ALA A 78 6.99 25.80 -4.38
N THR A 79 6.20 25.08 -5.18
CA THR A 79 5.16 25.70 -6.01
C THR A 79 4.02 26.32 -5.21
N GLU A 80 3.59 25.69 -4.12
CA GLU A 80 2.53 26.24 -3.26
C GLU A 80 3.01 27.49 -2.54
N LEU A 81 4.25 27.52 -2.04
CA LEU A 81 4.87 28.70 -1.44
C LEU A 81 5.05 29.84 -2.44
N GLU A 82 5.43 29.53 -3.68
CA GLU A 82 5.55 30.53 -4.75
C GLU A 82 4.20 31.15 -5.12
N ARG A 83 3.14 30.34 -5.19
CA ARG A 83 1.79 30.80 -5.56
C ARG A 83 1.08 31.53 -4.42
N ASN A 84 1.36 31.16 -3.18
CA ASN A 84 0.66 31.63 -1.98
C ASN A 84 1.64 32.08 -0.89
N ALA A 85 2.59 32.95 -1.23
CA ALA A 85 3.66 33.39 -0.31
C ALA A 85 3.12 34.03 0.99
N ASN A 86 1.94 34.65 0.94
CA ASN A 86 1.23 35.19 2.11
C ASN A 86 0.77 34.11 3.11
N LEU A 87 0.73 32.84 2.70
CA LEU A 87 0.35 31.69 3.52
C LEU A 87 1.55 30.81 3.89
N ALA A 88 2.78 31.30 3.75
CA ALA A 88 3.97 30.52 4.05
C ALA A 88 3.95 29.85 5.44
N PRO A 89 3.51 30.50 6.54
CA PRO A 89 3.40 29.81 7.83
C PRO A 89 2.45 28.61 7.82
N VAL A 90 1.29 28.74 7.16
CA VAL A 90 0.27 27.68 7.05
C VAL A 90 0.81 26.51 6.22
N ILE A 91 1.43 26.80 5.07
CA ILE A 91 1.97 25.78 4.16
C ILE A 91 3.13 25.03 4.82
N ASN A 92 4.09 25.75 5.38
CA ASN A 92 5.24 25.12 6.03
C ASN A 92 4.81 24.24 7.21
N ASP A 93 3.88 24.70 8.04
CA ASP A 93 3.35 23.91 9.16
C ASP A 93 2.62 22.66 8.64
N LYS A 94 1.60 22.83 7.80
CA LYS A 94 0.75 21.72 7.33
C LYS A 94 1.56 20.63 6.61
N CYS A 95 2.47 21.01 5.71
CA CYS A 95 3.26 20.05 4.94
C CYS A 95 4.32 19.33 5.79
N SER A 96 4.85 19.97 6.84
CA SER A 96 5.91 19.39 7.67
C SER A 96 5.39 18.45 8.77
N LYS A 97 4.14 18.59 9.22
CA LYS A 97 3.51 17.70 10.21
C LYS A 97 3.53 16.22 9.86
N CYS A 98 3.56 15.86 8.57
CA CYS A 98 3.59 14.47 8.14
C CYS A 98 4.85 14.09 7.33
N HIS A 99 5.67 15.07 6.90
CA HIS A 99 6.89 14.81 6.12
C HIS A 99 8.19 15.14 6.84
N ALA A 100 8.19 16.09 7.79
CA ALA A 100 9.31 16.42 8.66
C ALA A 100 8.85 16.59 10.13
N PRO A 101 8.09 15.60 10.67
CA PRO A 101 7.27 15.78 11.88
C PRO A 101 8.07 16.04 13.15
N MET A 102 9.26 15.44 13.28
CA MET A 102 10.13 15.65 14.46
C MET A 102 10.63 17.09 14.52
N ALA A 103 11.11 17.63 13.38
CA ALA A 103 11.52 19.02 13.29
C ALA A 103 10.35 19.99 13.46
N ASN A 104 9.18 19.68 12.87
CA ASN A 104 7.96 20.48 13.07
C ASN A 104 7.60 20.57 14.55
N TYR A 105 7.53 19.44 15.26
CA TYR A 105 7.11 19.42 16.66
C TYR A 105 8.09 20.18 17.56
N GLU A 106 9.40 19.96 17.39
CA GLU A 106 10.43 20.69 18.16
C GLU A 106 10.34 22.21 17.96
N ILE A 107 10.15 22.66 16.72
CA ILE A 107 10.08 24.10 16.43
C ILE A 107 8.75 24.69 16.92
N THR A 108 7.63 24.08 16.55
CA THR A 108 6.30 24.68 16.74
C THR A 108 5.73 24.47 18.15
N LYS A 109 5.98 23.32 18.77
CA LYS A 109 5.43 22.98 20.09
C LYS A 109 6.40 23.26 21.23
N ILE A 110 7.69 23.02 21.02
CA ILE A 110 8.69 23.14 22.09
C ILE A 110 9.36 24.50 22.11
N GLN A 111 9.79 25.00 20.95
CA GLN A 111 10.43 26.32 20.84
C GLN A 111 9.42 27.46 20.68
N GLY A 112 8.17 27.15 20.32
CA GLY A 112 7.13 28.15 20.03
C GLY A 112 7.43 29.00 18.81
N GLY A 113 8.23 28.48 17.86
CA GLY A 113 8.62 29.14 16.63
C GLY A 113 7.78 28.72 15.42
N GLU A 114 8.02 29.39 14.29
CA GLU A 114 7.45 29.02 13.00
C GLU A 114 8.46 28.21 12.18
N ILE A 115 8.02 27.09 11.62
CA ILE A 115 8.86 26.27 10.75
C ILE A 115 8.94 26.87 9.35
N THR A 116 10.14 26.87 8.77
CA THR A 116 10.39 27.17 7.35
C THR A 116 10.99 25.92 6.70
N LEU A 117 10.44 25.43 5.60
CA LEU A 117 10.93 24.20 4.95
C LEU A 117 12.12 24.45 4.02
N LEU A 118 12.00 25.43 3.13
CA LEU A 118 12.91 25.65 2.00
C LEU A 118 13.73 26.94 2.13
N GLY A 119 14.77 27.05 1.29
CA GLY A 119 15.68 28.21 1.28
C GLY A 119 16.79 28.13 2.33
N ALA A 120 17.63 29.17 2.39
CA ALA A 120 18.86 29.17 3.20
C ALA A 120 18.64 29.06 4.72
N ASN A 121 17.44 29.40 5.21
CA ASN A 121 17.05 29.26 6.61
C ASN A 121 16.05 28.11 6.82
N GLY A 122 15.74 27.34 5.77
CA GLY A 122 14.78 26.25 5.85
C GLY A 122 15.36 25.04 6.58
N VAL A 123 14.50 24.24 7.23
CA VAL A 123 14.92 23.04 7.95
C VAL A 123 15.53 21.98 7.04
N LEU A 124 15.28 22.03 5.72
CA LEU A 124 15.92 21.13 4.76
C LEU A 124 17.33 21.58 4.35
N ASP A 125 17.75 22.80 4.70
CA ASP A 125 19.13 23.24 4.51
C ASP A 125 20.05 22.54 5.52
N LYS A 126 21.17 22.01 5.04
CA LYS A 126 22.15 21.25 5.84
C LYS A 126 22.77 22.02 7.00
N ASN A 127 22.71 23.35 6.98
CA ASN A 127 23.26 24.19 8.04
C ASN A 127 22.22 24.51 9.13
N HIS A 128 20.96 24.14 8.93
CA HIS A 128 19.92 24.34 9.93
C HIS A 128 20.09 23.34 11.10
N SER A 129 19.90 23.79 12.34
CA SER A 129 20.12 22.95 13.53
C SER A 129 19.17 21.77 13.64
N MET A 130 17.99 21.86 13.01
CA MET A 130 17.00 20.78 12.92
C MET A 130 17.05 19.99 11.60
N HIS A 131 18.11 20.13 10.82
CA HIS A 131 18.25 19.44 9.54
C HIS A 131 18.11 17.93 9.68
N ASP A 132 18.87 17.33 10.60
CA ASP A 132 18.87 15.88 10.79
C ASP A 132 17.49 15.36 11.24
N ALA A 133 16.79 16.12 12.10
CA ALA A 133 15.44 15.78 12.54
C ALA A 133 14.40 15.89 11.41
N ALA A 134 14.58 16.82 10.47
CA ALA A 134 13.71 16.95 9.31
C ALA A 134 13.99 15.84 8.30
N MET A 135 15.27 15.58 8.00
CA MET A 135 15.69 14.64 6.96
C MET A 135 15.43 13.19 7.35
N ASN A 136 15.49 12.84 8.64
CA ASN A 136 15.17 11.48 9.11
C ASN A 136 13.66 11.15 9.03
N GLY A 137 12.83 12.08 8.55
CA GLY A 137 11.45 11.86 8.12
C GLY A 137 10.50 11.43 9.24
N VAL A 138 9.55 10.55 8.90
CA VAL A 138 8.62 9.92 9.85
C VAL A 138 9.35 8.76 10.52
N SER A 139 10.05 9.05 11.63
CA SER A 139 11.00 8.13 12.26
C SER A 139 10.47 7.44 13.53
N CYS A 140 11.28 6.54 14.08
CA CYS A 140 10.95 5.65 15.20
C CYS A 140 10.40 6.42 16.41
N THR A 141 11.10 7.49 16.81
CA THR A 141 10.73 8.28 17.99
C THR A 141 9.53 9.18 17.74
N LEU A 142 9.08 9.38 16.51
CA LEU A 142 7.78 9.99 16.27
C LEU A 142 6.66 8.98 16.52
N CYS A 143 6.57 7.95 15.68
CA CYS A 143 5.42 7.04 15.66
C CYS A 143 5.21 6.38 17.02
N HIS A 144 6.30 5.96 17.66
CA HIS A 144 6.19 5.29 18.94
C HIS A 144 5.97 6.24 20.13
N GLN A 145 6.02 7.56 19.97
CA GLN A 145 5.67 8.49 21.06
C GLN A 145 4.23 9.00 21.01
N VAL A 146 3.50 8.73 19.92
CA VAL A 146 2.09 9.10 19.80
C VAL A 146 1.30 8.45 20.93
N THR A 147 0.64 9.26 21.74
CA THR A 147 -0.12 8.79 22.92
C THR A 147 -1.48 8.23 22.53
N ASP A 148 -1.93 7.20 23.25
CA ASP A 148 -3.31 6.74 23.21
C ASP A 148 -4.21 7.71 23.98
N ASN A 149 -5.01 8.49 23.27
CA ASN A 149 -5.93 9.46 23.86
C ASN A 149 -7.18 9.63 22.99
N ALA A 150 -8.18 10.37 23.50
CA ALA A 150 -9.48 10.53 22.84
C ALA A 150 -9.44 11.19 21.44
N SER A 151 -8.34 11.86 21.07
CA SER A 151 -8.18 12.47 19.74
C SER A 151 -7.73 11.47 18.66
N LEU A 152 -7.14 10.34 19.05
CA LEU A 152 -6.62 9.35 18.13
C LEU A 152 -7.77 8.73 17.31
N GLY A 153 -7.64 8.70 15.98
CA GLY A 153 -8.73 8.22 15.11
C GLY A 153 -9.86 9.22 14.91
N THR A 154 -9.71 10.48 15.35
CA THR A 154 -10.75 11.51 15.21
C THR A 154 -10.23 12.72 14.43
N LEU A 155 -11.14 13.59 14.00
CA LEU A 155 -10.80 14.86 13.33
C LEU A 155 -9.78 15.70 14.11
N GLU A 156 -9.81 15.65 15.44
CA GLU A 156 -8.86 16.38 16.28
C GLU A 156 -7.43 15.86 16.13
N GLY A 157 -7.24 14.53 15.99
CA GLY A 157 -5.93 13.88 15.83
C GLY A 157 -5.47 13.73 14.38
N PHE A 158 -6.37 13.86 13.41
CA PHE A 158 -6.09 13.82 11.98
C PHE A 158 -5.18 14.97 11.52
N SER A 159 -4.68 14.86 10.27
CA SER A 159 -3.82 15.88 9.64
C SER A 159 -2.55 16.24 10.43
N GLY A 160 -1.98 15.25 11.11
CA GLY A 160 -0.73 15.35 11.86
C GLY A 160 -0.86 16.02 13.22
N ASN A 161 -2.06 16.07 13.81
CA ASN A 161 -2.30 16.64 15.13
C ASN A 161 -2.17 15.58 16.25
N TYR A 162 -1.12 14.76 16.18
CA TYR A 162 -0.80 13.81 17.25
C TYR A 162 -0.42 14.51 18.55
N THR A 163 -0.57 13.76 19.66
CA THR A 163 -0.07 14.16 20.98
C THR A 163 1.13 13.31 21.37
N ILE A 164 2.14 13.95 21.95
CA ILE A 164 3.34 13.34 22.53
C ILE A 164 3.46 13.86 23.97
N ASN A 165 3.90 13.01 24.90
CA ASN A 165 4.19 13.42 26.27
C ASN A 165 5.61 13.96 26.44
N ASP A 166 5.87 14.66 27.55
CA ASP A 166 7.19 15.20 27.88
C ASP A 166 8.08 14.20 28.64
N THR A 167 7.69 12.93 28.73
CA THR A 167 8.38 11.91 29.54
C THR A 167 9.25 10.95 28.74
N LYS A 168 9.40 11.17 27.42
CA LYS A 168 10.09 10.24 26.50
C LYS A 168 9.56 8.81 26.63
N THR A 169 8.25 8.67 26.83
CA THR A 169 7.60 7.35 26.85
C THR A 169 7.39 6.89 25.43
N ILE A 170 7.80 5.67 25.13
CA ILE A 170 7.72 5.10 23.79
C ILE A 170 6.90 3.81 23.82
N TYR A 171 5.87 3.72 22.99
CA TYR A 171 4.85 2.69 23.03
C TYR A 171 5.16 1.53 22.07
N GLY A 172 4.83 0.30 22.46
CA GLY A 172 4.96 -0.86 21.58
C GLY A 172 3.92 -1.95 21.87
N GLN A 173 3.87 -2.94 20.98
CA GLN A 173 2.85 -3.99 20.97
C GLN A 173 3.01 -5.08 22.06
N PHE A 174 4.15 -5.12 22.77
CA PHE A 174 4.45 -6.20 23.73
C PHE A 174 4.56 -5.68 25.17
N ALA A 175 3.87 -6.35 26.09
CA ALA A 175 3.89 -6.05 27.53
C ALA A 175 5.09 -6.64 28.29
N ASP A 176 5.59 -7.79 27.83
CA ASP A 176 6.68 -8.53 28.47
C ASP A 176 8.05 -8.07 27.90
N ILE A 177 8.44 -6.85 28.26
CA ILE A 177 9.68 -6.20 27.80
C ILE A 177 10.70 -6.02 28.93
N VAL A 178 11.98 -5.88 28.56
CA VAL A 178 13.08 -5.55 29.47
C VAL A 178 13.46 -4.09 29.24
N PRO A 179 13.00 -3.14 30.07
CA PRO A 179 13.07 -1.71 29.74
C PRO A 179 14.47 -1.09 29.93
N GLN A 180 15.23 -1.55 30.92
CA GLN A 180 16.47 -0.88 31.36
C GLN A 180 17.53 -0.66 30.26
N PRO A 181 17.79 -1.62 29.34
CA PRO A 181 18.73 -1.41 28.26
C PRO A 181 18.35 -0.23 27.35
N MET A 182 17.07 -0.09 27.00
CA MET A 182 16.61 1.04 26.20
C MET A 182 16.77 2.35 26.98
N ILE A 183 16.27 2.40 28.22
CA ILE A 183 16.38 3.59 29.10
C ILE A 183 17.84 4.03 29.23
N ASN A 184 18.77 3.11 29.48
CA ASN A 184 20.18 3.43 29.66
C ASN A 184 20.89 3.93 28.39
N ASN A 185 20.47 3.46 27.21
CA ASN A 185 21.13 3.81 25.95
C ASN A 185 20.52 5.04 25.27
N THR A 186 19.21 5.26 25.43
CA THR A 186 18.48 6.28 24.67
C THR A 186 17.69 7.27 25.54
N GLY A 187 17.46 6.95 26.82
CA GLY A 187 16.64 7.74 27.72
C GLY A 187 15.12 7.56 27.53
N TYR A 188 14.67 6.73 26.58
CA TYR A 188 13.25 6.45 26.37
C TYR A 188 12.78 5.32 27.27
N THR A 189 11.56 5.45 27.79
CA THR A 189 10.90 4.42 28.60
C THR A 189 9.95 3.59 27.74
N PRO A 190 10.31 2.36 27.34
CA PRO A 190 9.42 1.52 26.56
C PRO A 190 8.23 1.07 27.41
N THR A 191 7.03 1.19 26.85
CA THR A 191 5.75 0.93 27.51
C THR A 191 4.83 0.17 26.54
N TYR A 192 4.10 -0.81 27.04
CA TYR A 192 3.07 -1.45 26.22
C TYR A 192 1.87 -0.52 26.01
N SER A 193 1.34 -0.50 24.79
CA SER A 193 0.03 0.07 24.53
C SER A 193 -0.61 -0.54 23.29
N ALA A 194 -1.90 -0.86 23.40
CA ALA A 194 -2.66 -1.58 22.38
C ALA A 194 -2.83 -0.77 21.08
N HIS A 195 -2.95 0.56 21.18
CA HIS A 195 -3.12 1.47 20.03
C HIS A 195 -1.99 1.41 19.01
N THR A 196 -0.80 0.93 19.41
CA THR A 196 0.31 0.72 18.46
C THR A 196 0.00 -0.33 17.39
N SER A 197 -0.99 -1.19 17.64
CA SER A 197 -1.50 -2.20 16.72
C SER A 197 -2.85 -1.83 16.09
N SER A 198 -3.34 -0.60 16.28
CA SER A 198 -4.64 -0.14 15.77
C SER A 198 -4.50 0.87 14.62
N SER A 199 -5.46 0.89 13.70
CA SER A 199 -5.44 1.73 12.50
C SER A 199 -5.40 3.24 12.81
N GLU A 200 -5.92 3.64 13.97
CA GLU A 200 -6.01 5.02 14.45
C GLU A 200 -4.63 5.68 14.59
N LEU A 201 -3.58 4.90 14.90
CA LEU A 201 -2.21 5.41 14.91
C LEU A 201 -1.82 5.93 13.52
N CYS A 202 -2.11 5.15 12.47
CA CYS A 202 -1.83 5.53 11.09
C CYS A 202 -2.68 6.72 10.65
N ALA A 203 -3.95 6.78 11.10
CA ALA A 203 -4.92 7.81 10.75
C ALA A 203 -4.45 9.24 11.07
N THR A 204 -3.56 9.39 12.05
CA THR A 204 -2.89 10.66 12.37
C THR A 204 -2.36 11.38 11.12
N CYS A 205 -1.65 10.66 10.24
CA CYS A 205 -1.11 11.21 8.99
C CYS A 205 -1.90 10.74 7.76
N HIS A 206 -2.57 9.59 7.87
CA HIS A 206 -3.32 8.93 6.80
C HIS A 206 -4.83 9.23 6.85
N ASN A 207 -5.19 10.42 7.33
CA ASN A 207 -6.48 11.06 7.15
C ASN A 207 -6.22 12.57 7.17
N LEU A 208 -5.92 13.13 6.00
CA LEU A 208 -5.43 14.49 5.81
C LEU A 208 -6.47 15.32 5.09
N LYS A 209 -6.89 16.40 5.74
CA LYS A 209 -7.61 17.50 5.12
C LYS A 209 -6.66 18.69 4.98
N THR A 210 -6.82 19.52 3.95
CA THR A 210 -5.97 20.69 3.72
C THR A 210 -6.80 21.97 3.58
N PRO A 211 -6.30 23.11 4.10
CA PRO A 211 -6.90 24.40 3.82
C PRO A 211 -6.76 24.74 2.34
N TYR A 212 -7.75 25.46 1.80
CA TYR A 212 -7.72 25.90 0.40
C TYR A 212 -8.08 27.39 0.26
N VAL A 213 -7.69 27.95 -0.88
CA VAL A 213 -7.82 29.36 -1.23
C VAL A 213 -8.64 29.57 -2.50
N ASP A 214 -9.23 30.75 -2.62
CA ASP A 214 -9.90 31.20 -3.84
C ASP A 214 -8.88 31.62 -4.94
N ALA A 215 -9.38 32.16 -6.06
CA ALA A 215 -8.56 32.62 -7.16
C ALA A 215 -7.63 33.80 -6.82
N ASP A 216 -7.97 34.58 -5.78
CA ASP A 216 -7.21 35.73 -5.31
C ASP A 216 -6.20 35.36 -4.21
N GLY A 217 -6.16 34.08 -3.79
CA GLY A 217 -5.28 33.59 -2.73
C GLY A 217 -5.81 33.84 -1.32
N ASN A 218 -7.09 34.14 -1.15
CA ASN A 218 -7.73 34.27 0.15
C ASN A 218 -8.08 32.88 0.71
N LEU A 219 -7.73 32.63 1.97
CA LEU A 219 -8.08 31.40 2.67
C LEU A 219 -9.60 31.28 2.83
N MET A 220 -10.18 30.22 2.28
CA MET A 220 -11.63 29.97 2.25
C MET A 220 -12.09 29.06 3.40
N THR A 221 -11.20 28.18 3.84
CA THR A 221 -11.46 27.28 4.98
C THR A 221 -11.57 28.07 6.27
N THR A 222 -12.62 27.80 7.06
CA THR A 222 -12.85 28.44 8.38
C THR A 222 -12.77 27.46 9.55
N THR A 223 -12.93 26.17 9.30
CA THR A 223 -12.88 25.08 10.30
C THR A 223 -12.21 23.83 9.70
N ALA A 224 -11.68 22.95 10.54
CA ALA A 224 -11.08 21.68 10.10
C ALA A 224 -12.08 20.81 9.31
N ASP A 225 -13.35 20.81 9.68
CA ASP A 225 -14.42 20.11 8.95
C ASP A 225 -14.61 20.64 7.52
N SER A 226 -14.38 21.95 7.31
CA SER A 226 -14.52 22.61 6.01
C SER A 226 -13.27 22.52 5.12
N GLU A 227 -12.18 21.91 5.59
CA GLU A 227 -10.98 21.67 4.78
C GLU A 227 -11.25 20.68 3.65
N PHE A 228 -10.45 20.75 2.59
CA PHE A 228 -10.54 19.82 1.48
C PHE A 228 -10.00 18.44 1.89
N PRO A 229 -10.75 17.34 1.72
CA PRO A 229 -10.31 16.00 2.11
C PRO A 229 -9.26 15.41 1.15
N GLU A 230 -8.04 15.94 1.18
CA GLU A 230 -6.97 15.57 0.24
C GLU A 230 -6.63 14.08 0.25
N GLN A 231 -6.57 13.45 1.42
CA GLN A 231 -6.23 12.03 1.56
C GLN A 231 -7.04 11.40 2.68
N MET A 232 -7.94 10.47 2.35
CA MET A 232 -8.84 9.87 3.35
C MET A 232 -8.73 8.34 3.50
N PRO A 233 -7.55 7.69 3.41
CA PRO A 233 -7.47 6.23 3.44
C PRO A 233 -8.04 5.61 4.73
N TYR A 234 -7.91 6.27 5.89
CA TYR A 234 -8.53 5.77 7.13
C TYR A 234 -10.06 5.78 7.04
N THR A 235 -10.65 6.90 6.62
CA THR A 235 -12.11 7.00 6.50
C THR A 235 -12.65 6.07 5.39
N GLU A 236 -11.89 5.87 4.31
CA GLU A 236 -12.22 4.86 3.29
C GLU A 236 -12.21 3.43 3.90
N TRP A 237 -11.26 3.14 4.79
CA TRP A 237 -11.16 1.86 5.52
C TRP A 237 -12.27 1.65 6.54
N GLU A 238 -12.66 2.67 7.30
CA GLU A 238 -13.78 2.61 8.24
C GLU A 238 -15.10 2.22 7.56
N ASN A 239 -15.22 2.50 6.26
CA ASN A 239 -16.38 2.17 5.44
C ASN A 239 -16.18 0.90 4.59
N SER A 240 -15.27 0.01 5.00
CA SER A 240 -14.99 -1.25 4.32
C SER A 240 -15.30 -2.46 5.20
N ASN A 241 -15.29 -3.65 4.61
CA ASN A 241 -15.33 -4.91 5.34
C ASN A 241 -14.12 -5.11 6.28
N PHE A 242 -13.03 -4.38 6.09
CA PHE A 242 -11.82 -4.48 6.89
C PHE A 242 -11.81 -3.58 8.13
N ALA A 243 -12.80 -2.67 8.26
CA ALA A 243 -13.01 -1.92 9.48
C ALA A 243 -13.15 -2.87 10.68
N ASP A 244 -12.92 -2.37 11.89
CA ASP A 244 -13.05 -3.16 13.12
C ASP A 244 -14.45 -3.77 13.30
N THR A 245 -15.47 -3.08 12.79
CA THR A 245 -16.88 -3.51 12.79
C THR A 245 -17.30 -4.23 11.50
N GLY A 246 -16.38 -4.36 10.54
CA GLY A 246 -16.61 -4.96 9.24
C GLY A 246 -16.70 -6.49 9.30
N SER A 247 -17.05 -7.11 8.16
CA SER A 247 -17.23 -8.56 8.07
C SER A 247 -15.90 -9.35 8.02
N THR A 248 -14.79 -8.70 7.71
CA THR A 248 -13.43 -9.28 7.67
C THR A 248 -12.40 -8.32 8.28
N PRO A 249 -12.47 -8.03 9.59
CA PRO A 249 -11.65 -6.97 10.21
C PRO A 249 -10.14 -7.18 10.01
N ALA A 250 -9.45 -6.12 9.58
CA ALA A 250 -8.01 -6.08 9.49
C ALA A 250 -7.50 -4.64 9.62
N SER A 251 -6.65 -4.40 10.62
CA SER A 251 -5.97 -3.12 10.81
C SER A 251 -5.05 -2.75 9.65
N CYS A 252 -4.69 -1.47 9.53
CA CYS A 252 -3.64 -1.01 8.60
C CYS A 252 -2.35 -1.83 8.76
N GLN A 253 -1.94 -2.08 10.00
CA GLN A 253 -0.73 -2.84 10.34
C GLN A 253 -0.82 -4.30 9.87
N SER A 254 -2.01 -4.91 9.86
CA SER A 254 -2.19 -6.30 9.43
C SER A 254 -1.70 -6.54 8.00
N CYS A 255 -1.85 -5.54 7.11
CA CYS A 255 -1.40 -5.62 5.73
C CYS A 255 -0.04 -4.93 5.49
N HIS A 256 0.18 -3.76 6.08
CA HIS A 256 1.38 -2.94 5.82
C HIS A 256 2.59 -3.29 6.71
N MET A 257 2.39 -4.06 7.77
CA MET A 257 3.43 -4.53 8.68
C MET A 257 3.28 -6.04 8.91
N PRO A 258 3.64 -6.89 7.93
CA PRO A 258 3.40 -8.32 8.00
C PRO A 258 4.06 -8.93 9.23
N LYS A 259 3.35 -9.87 9.86
CA LYS A 259 3.75 -10.49 11.13
C LYS A 259 4.73 -11.65 10.90
N THR A 260 5.67 -11.82 11.82
CA THR A 260 6.57 -12.98 11.91
C THR A 260 6.90 -13.29 13.38
N THR A 261 7.83 -14.19 13.62
CA THR A 261 8.36 -14.52 14.94
C THR A 261 9.84 -14.15 15.01
N SER A 262 10.17 -13.10 15.76
CA SER A 262 11.56 -12.64 15.94
C SER A 262 11.78 -11.99 17.30
N LYS A 263 13.05 -11.77 17.67
CA LYS A 263 13.40 -10.96 18.84
C LYS A 263 13.05 -9.51 18.55
N VAL A 264 12.53 -8.81 19.55
CA VAL A 264 12.28 -7.35 19.45
C VAL A 264 13.57 -6.52 19.57
N SER A 265 14.64 -7.11 20.10
CA SER A 265 15.96 -6.51 20.18
C SER A 265 17.05 -7.57 20.26
N ASN A 266 18.24 -7.24 19.75
CA ASN A 266 19.45 -8.04 19.88
C ASN A 266 20.17 -7.81 21.23
N ARG A 267 19.70 -6.87 22.05
CA ARG A 267 20.30 -6.43 23.32
C ARG A 267 19.21 -6.36 24.40
N PRO A 268 19.27 -7.22 25.43
CA PRO A 268 20.31 -8.22 25.68
C PRO A 268 20.20 -9.44 24.74
N GLY A 269 21.32 -10.07 24.41
CA GLY A 269 21.36 -11.18 23.45
C GLY A 269 20.52 -12.42 23.82
N TRP A 270 20.17 -12.56 25.10
CA TRP A 270 19.35 -13.66 25.63
C TRP A 270 17.84 -13.46 25.48
N LEU A 271 17.37 -12.34 24.94
CA LEU A 271 15.94 -12.13 24.69
C LEU A 271 15.38 -13.23 23.79
N ALA A 272 14.18 -13.72 24.13
CA ALA A 272 13.45 -14.69 23.34
C ALA A 272 12.79 -14.03 22.12
N ALA A 273 12.52 -14.82 21.09
CA ALA A 273 11.66 -14.40 19.99
C ALA A 273 10.21 -14.25 20.46
N LYS A 274 9.47 -13.34 19.84
CA LYS A 274 8.06 -13.09 20.09
C LYS A 274 7.28 -13.32 18.81
N GLU A 275 6.20 -14.08 18.92
CA GLU A 275 5.22 -14.23 17.85
C GLU A 275 4.52 -12.88 17.61
N GLY A 276 4.12 -12.64 16.36
CA GLY A 276 3.42 -11.42 15.98
C GLY A 276 4.32 -10.20 15.83
N PHE A 277 5.65 -10.35 15.80
CA PHE A 277 6.59 -9.28 15.47
C PHE A 277 6.18 -8.62 14.15
N ALA A 278 5.94 -7.32 14.17
CA ALA A 278 5.54 -6.55 12.99
C ALA A 278 6.77 -6.10 12.19
N LYS A 279 6.95 -6.63 10.98
CA LYS A 279 8.04 -6.20 10.09
C LYS A 279 7.78 -4.76 9.64
N HIS A 280 8.79 -3.89 9.76
CA HIS A 280 8.69 -2.48 9.39
C HIS A 280 8.92 -2.25 7.89
N HIS A 281 8.34 -3.13 7.06
CA HIS A 281 8.39 -2.98 5.60
C HIS A 281 7.76 -1.65 5.17
N LEU A 282 6.58 -1.32 5.72
CA LEU A 282 5.90 -0.03 5.55
C LEU A 282 5.81 0.40 4.08
N VAL A 283 5.59 -0.58 3.20
CA VAL A 283 5.49 -0.35 1.75
C VAL A 283 4.06 0.02 1.36
N GLY A 284 3.98 0.81 0.29
CA GLY A 284 2.76 1.03 -0.49
C GLY A 284 3.05 0.77 -1.97
N ALA A 285 2.30 1.40 -2.88
CA ALA A 285 2.40 1.15 -4.32
C ALA A 285 3.49 1.94 -5.09
N ASN A 286 4.22 2.86 -4.45
CA ASN A 286 4.99 3.89 -5.16
C ASN A 286 6.40 3.44 -5.60
N THR A 287 6.48 2.44 -6.46
CA THR A 287 7.77 1.95 -7.00
C THR A 287 8.51 3.02 -7.81
N VAL A 288 7.79 3.89 -8.53
CA VAL A 288 8.37 4.99 -9.33
C VAL A 288 9.20 5.93 -8.47
N MET A 289 8.64 6.37 -7.34
CA MET A 289 9.36 7.28 -6.44
C MET A 289 10.49 6.57 -5.71
N LEU A 290 10.30 5.34 -5.23
CA LEU A 290 11.38 4.56 -4.61
C LEU A 290 12.55 4.34 -5.59
N THR A 291 12.25 4.06 -6.86
CA THR A 291 13.25 3.92 -7.93
C THR A 291 13.97 5.26 -8.16
N MET A 292 13.23 6.38 -8.18
CA MET A 292 13.81 7.71 -8.35
C MET A 292 14.75 8.08 -7.20
N LEU A 293 14.33 7.82 -5.96
CA LEU A 293 15.13 8.04 -4.76
C LEU A 293 16.42 7.19 -4.81
N ARG A 294 16.33 5.91 -5.17
CA ARG A 294 17.49 5.02 -5.34
C ARG A 294 18.47 5.55 -6.37
N ASP A 295 17.97 5.91 -7.55
CA ASP A 295 18.81 6.32 -8.69
C ASP A 295 19.45 7.71 -8.48
N ASN A 296 18.90 8.51 -7.56
CA ASN A 296 19.36 9.85 -7.23
C ASN A 296 19.85 9.94 -5.77
N ALA A 297 20.26 8.81 -5.17
CA ALA A 297 20.42 8.74 -3.72
C ALA A 297 21.43 9.76 -3.15
N THR A 298 22.55 9.98 -3.83
CA THR A 298 23.56 10.95 -3.39
C THR A 298 23.06 12.40 -3.43
N SER A 299 22.25 12.78 -4.42
CA SER A 299 21.76 14.16 -4.53
C SER A 299 20.59 14.46 -3.60
N LEU A 300 19.85 13.43 -3.19
CA LEU A 300 18.68 13.53 -2.31
C LEU A 300 18.97 13.15 -0.85
N ASP A 301 20.22 12.80 -0.54
CA ASP A 301 20.63 12.32 0.77
C ASP A 301 19.87 11.05 1.24
N VAL A 302 19.69 10.11 0.32
CA VAL A 302 18.99 8.84 0.56
C VAL A 302 20.01 7.74 0.85
N ILE A 303 19.70 6.92 1.86
CA ILE A 303 20.43 5.67 2.12
C ILE A 303 19.83 4.61 1.18
N SER A 304 20.56 4.27 0.11
CA SER A 304 20.04 3.36 -0.93
C SER A 304 20.06 1.87 -0.54
N GLN A 305 20.70 1.51 0.57
CA GLN A 305 20.76 0.13 1.04
C GLN A 305 19.35 -0.39 1.35
N GLY A 306 18.96 -1.50 0.74
CA GLY A 306 17.64 -2.12 0.94
C GLY A 306 16.52 -1.54 0.06
N MET A 307 16.78 -0.49 -0.72
CA MET A 307 15.75 0.10 -1.60
C MET A 307 15.26 -0.87 -2.69
N ASP A 308 16.12 -1.69 -3.28
CA ASP A 308 15.68 -2.69 -4.27
C ASP A 308 14.73 -3.74 -3.67
N THR A 309 14.97 -4.13 -2.41
CA THR A 309 14.06 -5.00 -1.66
C THR A 309 12.73 -4.30 -1.39
N SER A 310 12.77 -3.03 -0.98
CA SER A 310 11.57 -2.21 -0.76
C SER A 310 10.75 -2.02 -2.05
N ILE A 311 11.41 -1.75 -3.19
CA ILE A 311 10.78 -1.67 -4.52
C ILE A 311 10.12 -2.99 -4.90
N THR A 312 10.79 -4.12 -4.64
CA THR A 312 10.23 -5.46 -4.90
C THR A 312 8.99 -5.73 -4.05
N ARG A 313 9.04 -5.40 -2.75
CA ARG A 313 7.90 -5.53 -1.83
C ARG A 313 6.74 -4.61 -2.23
N ALA A 314 7.03 -3.37 -2.62
CA ALA A 314 6.04 -2.40 -3.11
C ALA A 314 5.34 -2.89 -4.39
N ARG A 315 6.10 -3.47 -5.34
CA ARG A 315 5.53 -4.08 -6.56
C ARG A 315 4.64 -5.27 -6.23
N ALA A 316 5.08 -6.17 -5.35
CA ALA A 316 4.27 -7.32 -4.94
C ALA A 316 2.98 -6.89 -4.25
N MET A 317 3.03 -5.87 -3.38
CA MET A 317 1.84 -5.31 -2.74
C MET A 317 0.88 -4.71 -3.77
N LEU A 318 1.40 -3.92 -4.72
CA LEU A 318 0.59 -3.35 -5.79
C LEU A 318 -0.10 -4.43 -6.63
N GLN A 319 0.62 -5.49 -7.00
CA GLN A 319 0.08 -6.60 -7.81
C GLN A 319 -0.98 -7.45 -7.08
N SER A 320 -1.04 -7.34 -5.75
CA SER A 320 -2.10 -7.96 -4.94
C SER A 320 -3.32 -7.07 -4.70
N ALA A 321 -3.30 -5.79 -5.10
CA ALA A 321 -4.28 -4.81 -4.67
C ALA A 321 -5.62 -4.90 -5.41
N VAL A 322 -5.61 -5.25 -6.70
CA VAL A 322 -6.81 -5.35 -7.54
C VAL A 322 -6.66 -6.56 -8.46
N SER A 323 -7.72 -7.35 -8.63
CA SER A 323 -7.77 -8.39 -9.65
C SER A 323 -8.53 -7.89 -10.89
N THR A 324 -8.08 -8.31 -12.07
CA THR A 324 -8.73 -8.05 -13.36
C THR A 324 -9.16 -9.36 -14.00
N GLU A 325 -10.38 -9.42 -14.51
CA GLU A 325 -10.96 -10.59 -15.17
C GLU A 325 -11.67 -10.17 -16.47
N ILE A 326 -11.55 -10.98 -17.52
CA ILE A 326 -12.44 -10.90 -18.69
C ILE A 326 -13.56 -11.91 -18.47
N VAL A 327 -14.71 -11.44 -18.01
CA VAL A 327 -15.87 -12.27 -17.64
C VAL A 327 -16.49 -12.92 -18.87
N SER A 328 -16.52 -12.19 -19.99
CA SER A 328 -16.97 -12.70 -21.26
C SER A 328 -16.28 -11.96 -22.41
N ALA A 329 -16.09 -12.64 -23.53
CA ALA A 329 -15.64 -12.03 -24.77
C ALA A 329 -16.20 -12.82 -25.96
N SER A 330 -16.78 -12.13 -26.94
CA SER A 330 -17.31 -12.78 -28.16
C SER A 330 -17.33 -11.82 -29.34
N VAL A 331 -17.29 -12.36 -30.56
CA VAL A 331 -17.44 -11.57 -31.80
C VAL A 331 -18.74 -11.94 -32.49
N THR A 332 -19.64 -10.97 -32.64
CA THR A 332 -20.91 -11.14 -33.36
C THR A 332 -21.07 -10.03 -34.39
N GLY A 333 -21.31 -10.39 -35.65
CA GLY A 333 -21.54 -9.40 -36.72
C GLY A 333 -20.36 -8.46 -36.96
N GLY A 334 -19.12 -8.92 -36.72
CA GLY A 334 -17.92 -8.09 -36.84
C GLY A 334 -17.72 -7.11 -35.68
N VAL A 335 -18.41 -7.29 -34.56
CA VAL A 335 -18.25 -6.51 -33.33
C VAL A 335 -17.79 -7.44 -32.22
N LEU A 336 -16.64 -7.13 -31.63
CA LEU A 336 -16.18 -7.71 -30.37
C LEU A 336 -16.94 -7.06 -29.23
N GLU A 337 -17.56 -7.87 -28.38
CA GLU A 337 -18.05 -7.45 -27.07
C GLU A 337 -17.28 -8.21 -25.99
N ALA A 338 -16.61 -7.49 -25.09
CA ALA A 338 -15.87 -8.05 -23.96
C ALA A 338 -16.24 -7.33 -22.67
N GLN A 339 -16.57 -8.08 -21.63
CA GLN A 339 -16.88 -7.55 -20.30
C GLN A 339 -15.68 -7.75 -19.38
N VAL A 340 -15.13 -6.66 -18.87
CA VAL A 340 -13.99 -6.64 -17.96
C VAL A 340 -14.48 -6.33 -16.56
N LYS A 341 -14.12 -7.15 -15.59
CA LYS A 341 -14.43 -6.94 -14.17
C LYS A 341 -13.16 -6.62 -13.40
N LEU A 342 -13.25 -5.62 -12.53
CA LEU A 342 -12.24 -5.32 -11.53
C LEU A 342 -12.76 -5.64 -10.14
N THR A 343 -11.87 -6.10 -9.26
CA THR A 343 -12.21 -6.31 -7.84
C THR A 343 -11.09 -5.77 -6.96
N ASN A 344 -11.42 -4.81 -6.12
CA ASN A 344 -10.51 -4.24 -5.12
C ASN A 344 -10.36 -5.21 -3.95
N LEU A 345 -9.11 -5.55 -3.64
CA LEU A 345 -8.73 -6.44 -2.55
C LEU A 345 -8.11 -5.67 -1.37
N SER A 346 -7.96 -4.35 -1.50
CA SER A 346 -7.54 -3.47 -0.41
C SER A 346 -8.72 -2.99 0.43
N GLY A 347 -8.42 -2.57 1.67
CA GLY A 347 -9.43 -2.06 2.60
C GLY A 347 -9.83 -0.60 2.38
N HIS A 348 -9.25 0.09 1.41
CA HIS A 348 -9.55 1.49 1.08
C HIS A 348 -9.78 1.62 -0.43
N LYS A 349 -10.05 2.83 -0.96
CA LYS A 349 -10.18 2.96 -2.42
C LYS A 349 -8.87 2.58 -3.13
N ALA A 350 -8.95 2.12 -4.37
CA ALA A 350 -7.79 1.81 -5.20
C ALA A 350 -7.77 2.75 -6.43
N PRO A 351 -6.70 3.55 -6.63
CA PRO A 351 -5.65 3.85 -5.65
C PRO A 351 -6.16 4.79 -4.55
N THR A 352 -5.64 4.72 -3.32
CA THR A 352 -6.00 5.66 -2.23
C THR A 352 -5.01 6.83 -2.11
N SER A 353 -5.34 7.81 -1.26
CA SER A 353 -4.49 8.93 -0.82
C SER A 353 -4.24 9.93 -1.96
N TYR A 354 -3.00 10.38 -2.15
CA TYR A 354 -2.68 11.63 -2.84
C TYR A 354 -3.31 11.74 -4.25
N PRO A 355 -4.03 12.84 -4.58
CA PRO A 355 -4.85 12.94 -5.80
C PRO A 355 -4.14 12.78 -7.15
N SER A 356 -2.80 12.80 -7.21
CA SER A 356 -2.07 12.54 -8.46
C SER A 356 -2.05 11.06 -8.86
N ARG A 357 -2.47 10.16 -7.98
CA ARG A 357 -2.45 8.72 -8.22
C ARG A 357 -3.64 8.32 -9.08
N ARG A 358 -3.40 7.49 -10.09
CA ARG A 358 -4.45 6.91 -10.92
C ARG A 358 -4.16 5.47 -11.32
N MET A 359 -5.21 4.73 -11.61
CA MET A 359 -5.12 3.46 -12.33
C MET A 359 -5.88 3.58 -13.64
N TRP A 360 -5.51 2.78 -14.65
CA TRP A 360 -6.25 2.76 -15.91
C TRP A 360 -6.17 1.39 -16.58
N LEU A 361 -7.14 1.13 -17.45
CA LEU A 361 -7.14 -0.05 -18.31
C LEU A 361 -6.38 0.25 -19.61
N HIS A 362 -5.36 -0.55 -19.89
CA HIS A 362 -4.77 -0.70 -21.21
C HIS A 362 -5.39 -1.92 -21.87
N PHE A 363 -6.18 -1.71 -22.92
CA PHE A 363 -6.93 -2.77 -23.60
C PHE A 363 -6.44 -2.93 -25.03
N THR A 364 -6.06 -4.15 -25.40
CA THR A 364 -5.50 -4.46 -26.73
C THR A 364 -6.20 -5.67 -27.33
N VAL A 365 -6.47 -5.59 -28.64
CA VAL A 365 -6.91 -6.73 -29.46
C VAL A 365 -5.86 -6.95 -30.54
N THR A 366 -5.30 -8.15 -30.61
CA THR A 366 -4.34 -8.52 -31.67
C THR A 366 -4.86 -9.66 -32.54
N ASP A 367 -4.46 -9.67 -33.82
CA ASP A 367 -4.77 -10.78 -34.73
C ASP A 367 -3.80 -11.97 -34.54
N SER A 368 -4.01 -13.04 -35.30
CA SER A 368 -3.15 -14.23 -35.25
C SER A 368 -1.69 -14.00 -35.68
N ASN A 369 -1.38 -12.85 -36.30
CA ASN A 369 -0.02 -12.45 -36.67
C ASN A 369 0.63 -11.55 -35.60
N GLY A 370 -0.08 -11.24 -34.51
CA GLY A 370 0.34 -10.30 -33.48
C GLY A 370 0.18 -8.83 -33.87
N SER A 371 -0.58 -8.52 -34.93
CA SER A 371 -0.85 -7.14 -35.33
C SER A 371 -1.99 -6.55 -34.50
N ILE A 372 -1.83 -5.32 -34.03
CA ILE A 372 -2.85 -4.60 -33.25
C ILE A 372 -4.05 -4.28 -34.14
N VAL A 373 -5.22 -4.78 -33.75
CA VAL A 373 -6.53 -4.50 -34.36
C VAL A 373 -7.23 -3.36 -33.64
N PHE A 374 -7.05 -3.29 -32.32
CA PHE A 374 -7.57 -2.21 -31.47
C PHE A 374 -6.64 -2.03 -30.28
N GLU A 375 -6.46 -0.78 -29.85
CA GLU A 375 -5.69 -0.42 -28.67
C GLU A 375 -6.30 0.84 -28.04
N SER A 376 -6.48 0.82 -26.72
CA SER A 376 -6.91 1.97 -25.92
C SER A 376 -6.08 2.02 -24.63
N GLY A 377 -5.67 3.22 -24.22
CA GLY A 377 -4.94 3.45 -22.98
C GLY A 377 -3.43 3.19 -23.05
N ALA A 378 -2.83 3.23 -24.25
CA ALA A 378 -1.37 3.17 -24.41
C ALA A 378 -0.70 4.38 -23.72
N MET A 379 0.49 4.20 -23.17
CA MET A 379 1.23 5.27 -22.49
C MET A 379 2.37 5.81 -23.36
N ASN A 380 2.49 7.14 -23.44
CA ASN A 380 3.63 7.82 -24.02
C ASN A 380 4.83 7.85 -23.06
N SER A 381 6.04 8.07 -23.59
CA SER A 381 7.27 8.11 -22.77
C SER A 381 7.30 9.24 -21.74
N ASP A 382 6.52 10.31 -21.93
CA ASP A 382 6.37 11.41 -20.96
C ASP A 382 5.36 11.10 -19.83
N GLY A 383 4.74 9.91 -19.87
CA GLY A 383 3.75 9.45 -18.91
C GLY A 383 2.32 9.89 -19.20
N SER A 384 2.05 10.60 -20.30
CA SER A 384 0.67 10.85 -20.75
C SER A 384 0.03 9.57 -21.30
N ILE A 385 -1.27 9.41 -21.10
CA ILE A 385 -2.05 8.27 -21.59
C ILE A 385 -2.76 8.70 -22.88
N VAL A 386 -2.56 7.93 -23.95
CA VAL A 386 -3.20 8.16 -25.25
C VAL A 386 -4.70 7.92 -25.10
N GLY A 387 -5.49 8.93 -25.45
CA GLY A 387 -6.95 8.91 -25.34
C GLY A 387 -7.49 9.46 -24.02
N ALA A 388 -6.63 9.84 -23.07
CA ALA A 388 -7.07 10.52 -21.85
C ALA A 388 -7.32 12.01 -22.12
N ASP A 389 -8.57 12.45 -22.02
CA ASP A 389 -9.04 13.81 -22.26
C ASP A 389 -8.29 14.82 -21.36
N ASN A 390 -8.11 14.48 -20.09
CA ASN A 390 -7.45 15.35 -19.10
C ASN A 390 -5.92 15.44 -19.28
N ASP A 391 -5.30 14.49 -19.98
CA ASP A 391 -3.88 14.57 -20.36
C ASP A 391 -3.70 15.41 -21.63
N ALA A 392 -4.68 15.39 -22.54
CA ALA A 392 -4.69 16.21 -23.75
C ALA A 392 -5.06 17.68 -23.44
N ASP A 393 -6.01 17.91 -22.54
CA ASP A 393 -6.48 19.21 -22.08
C ASP A 393 -6.71 19.20 -20.57
N GLN A 394 -5.88 19.94 -19.83
CA GLN A 394 -5.95 20.06 -18.37
C GLN A 394 -7.27 20.67 -17.84
N SER A 395 -8.11 21.23 -18.72
CA SER A 395 -9.44 21.74 -18.36
C SER A 395 -10.56 20.71 -18.57
N ALA A 396 -10.25 19.57 -19.20
CA ALA A 396 -11.17 18.46 -19.40
C ALA A 396 -11.13 17.48 -18.22
N ILE A 397 -12.17 16.65 -18.13
CA ILE A 397 -12.31 15.57 -17.15
C ILE A 397 -12.51 14.29 -17.94
N GLU A 398 -11.64 13.29 -17.76
CA GLU A 398 -11.87 11.97 -18.34
C GLU A 398 -13.15 11.37 -17.75
N PRO A 399 -14.13 10.96 -18.57
CA PRO A 399 -15.33 10.30 -18.08
C PRO A 399 -15.04 9.00 -17.32
N HIS A 400 -16.04 8.53 -16.59
CA HIS A 400 -16.11 7.12 -16.21
C HIS A 400 -16.98 6.40 -17.24
N TYR A 401 -16.53 5.26 -17.73
CA TYR A 401 -17.20 4.50 -18.77
C TYR A 401 -17.71 3.15 -18.27
N ASP A 402 -19.00 2.93 -18.44
CA ASP A 402 -19.59 1.59 -18.43
C ASP A 402 -19.39 0.90 -19.80
N LEU A 403 -19.26 1.70 -20.87
CA LEU A 403 -19.10 1.26 -22.25
C LEU A 403 -17.98 2.03 -22.97
N ILE A 404 -16.98 1.29 -23.46
CA ILE A 404 -15.93 1.77 -24.34
C ILE A 404 -16.15 1.22 -25.74
N SER A 405 -16.23 2.12 -26.73
CA SER A 405 -16.54 1.79 -28.13
C SER A 405 -15.53 2.35 -29.14
N ALA A 406 -14.58 3.16 -28.68
CA ALA A 406 -13.56 3.79 -29.51
C ALA A 406 -12.19 3.81 -28.80
N ALA A 407 -11.13 3.86 -29.60
CA ALA A 407 -9.73 3.78 -29.12
C ALA A 407 -9.31 4.99 -28.27
N ASN A 408 -10.01 6.11 -28.41
CA ASN A 408 -9.78 7.34 -27.65
C ASN A 408 -10.66 7.43 -26.39
N GLN A 409 -11.29 6.35 -25.96
CA GLN A 409 -12.03 6.27 -24.69
C GLN A 409 -11.25 5.35 -23.76
N VAL A 410 -10.82 5.86 -22.60
CA VAL A 410 -9.96 5.13 -21.67
C VAL A 410 -10.59 5.11 -20.29
N GLN A 411 -10.76 3.93 -19.70
CA GLN A 411 -11.21 3.84 -18.32
C GLN A 411 -10.06 4.21 -17.38
N ILE A 412 -10.19 5.37 -16.71
CA ILE A 412 -9.24 5.86 -15.72
C ILE A 412 -9.93 6.03 -14.35
N TYR A 413 -9.39 5.34 -13.34
CA TYR A 413 -9.77 5.43 -11.93
C TYR A 413 -8.89 6.46 -11.23
N GLU A 414 -9.43 7.65 -10.99
CA GLU A 414 -8.69 8.80 -10.47
C GLU A 414 -9.61 9.77 -9.73
N THR A 415 -8.99 10.73 -9.04
CA THR A 415 -9.66 11.93 -8.58
C THR A 415 -9.34 13.12 -9.47
N ILE A 416 -10.34 13.95 -9.76
CA ILE A 416 -10.14 15.29 -10.32
C ILE A 416 -10.62 16.32 -9.31
N MET A 417 -9.70 17.15 -8.85
CA MET A 417 -9.99 18.23 -7.91
C MET A 417 -10.62 19.41 -8.66
N GLY A 418 -11.59 20.06 -8.03
CA GLY A 418 -12.19 21.31 -8.47
C GLY A 418 -11.79 22.46 -7.59
N ASP A 419 -11.56 23.62 -8.19
CA ASP A 419 -11.32 24.85 -7.45
C ASP A 419 -12.60 25.50 -6.91
N SER A 420 -12.44 26.61 -6.19
CA SER A 420 -13.53 27.45 -5.67
C SER A 420 -14.50 27.93 -6.75
N ASP A 421 -14.08 27.94 -8.02
CA ASP A 421 -14.87 28.40 -9.16
C ASP A 421 -15.50 27.22 -9.92
N GLY A 422 -15.30 25.99 -9.44
CA GLY A 422 -15.80 24.76 -10.05
C GLY A 422 -14.99 24.29 -11.26
N ARG A 423 -13.76 24.78 -11.47
CA ARG A 423 -12.90 24.37 -12.58
C ARG A 423 -11.89 23.29 -12.14
N PRO A 424 -11.49 22.35 -13.02
CA PRO A 424 -10.43 21.39 -12.71
C PRO A 424 -9.14 22.08 -12.27
N THR A 425 -8.48 21.53 -11.24
CA THR A 425 -7.20 22.04 -10.74
C THR A 425 -6.26 20.90 -10.35
N TYR A 426 -4.96 21.15 -10.53
CA TYR A 426 -3.85 20.30 -10.08
C TYR A 426 -3.00 20.98 -8.98
N THR A 427 -3.42 22.18 -8.56
CA THR A 427 -2.84 22.94 -7.44
C THR A 427 -3.55 22.55 -6.16
N LEU A 428 -2.80 22.10 -5.15
CA LEU A 428 -3.40 21.54 -3.93
C LEU A 428 -4.16 22.59 -3.14
N LEU A 429 -3.56 23.77 -2.93
CA LEU A 429 -4.24 24.83 -2.19
C LEU A 429 -5.42 25.43 -2.94
N ARG A 430 -5.62 25.11 -4.23
CA ARG A 430 -6.84 25.51 -4.95
C ARG A 430 -7.94 24.47 -4.84
N ALA A 431 -7.68 23.26 -4.37
CA ALA A 431 -8.67 22.18 -4.32
C ALA A 431 -9.73 22.47 -3.25
N ALA A 432 -10.96 22.70 -3.68
CA ALA A 432 -12.11 22.98 -2.81
C ALA A 432 -13.10 21.80 -2.74
N GLN A 433 -13.11 20.95 -3.76
CA GLN A 433 -14.03 19.83 -3.92
C GLN A 433 -13.48 18.78 -4.89
N TYR A 434 -14.10 17.61 -4.95
CA TYR A 434 -13.91 16.66 -6.05
C TYR A 434 -14.95 16.89 -7.14
N LEU A 435 -14.50 17.05 -8.38
CA LEU A 435 -15.37 17.05 -9.57
C LEU A 435 -15.60 15.63 -10.08
N LYS A 436 -14.62 14.76 -9.87
CA LYS A 436 -14.65 13.32 -10.13
C LYS A 436 -13.89 12.60 -9.02
N ASP A 437 -14.44 11.51 -8.54
CA ASP A 437 -13.73 10.50 -7.75
C ASP A 437 -14.40 9.17 -8.06
N ASN A 438 -13.81 8.46 -9.02
CA ASN A 438 -14.20 7.10 -9.39
C ASN A 438 -13.11 6.10 -8.99
N ARG A 439 -12.26 6.41 -8.01
CA ARG A 439 -11.28 5.43 -7.51
C ARG A 439 -12.04 4.21 -7.00
N LEU A 440 -11.59 3.01 -7.38
CA LEU A 440 -12.32 1.77 -7.17
C LEU A 440 -12.58 1.56 -5.68
N THR A 441 -13.86 1.45 -5.28
CA THR A 441 -14.26 1.31 -3.86
C THR A 441 -13.71 0.03 -3.25
N PRO A 442 -13.51 -0.08 -1.91
CA PRO A 442 -13.19 -1.36 -1.26
C PRO A 442 -14.45 -2.22 -1.04
N GLN A 443 -14.24 -3.51 -0.75
CA GLN A 443 -15.35 -4.39 -0.37
C GLN A 443 -16.04 -3.87 0.90
N GLY A 444 -17.38 -3.96 0.95
CA GLY A 444 -18.19 -3.43 2.06
C GLY A 444 -18.52 -1.94 1.96
N PHE A 445 -17.89 -1.23 1.03
CA PHE A 445 -18.15 0.19 0.79
C PHE A 445 -19.44 0.38 -0.02
N ASP A 446 -20.51 0.77 0.65
CA ASP A 446 -21.74 1.19 0.00
C ASP A 446 -21.68 2.68 -0.30
N LYS A 447 -21.42 3.03 -1.57
CA LYS A 447 -21.29 4.43 -2.02
C LYS A 447 -22.51 5.31 -1.71
N ALA A 448 -23.68 4.72 -1.42
CA ALA A 448 -24.88 5.46 -1.04
C ALA A 448 -24.93 5.84 0.46
N GLN A 449 -24.10 5.22 1.31
CA GLN A 449 -24.15 5.36 2.78
C GLN A 449 -22.86 5.94 3.39
N VAL A 450 -21.86 6.25 2.58
CA VAL A 450 -20.57 6.74 3.07
C VAL A 450 -20.57 8.25 3.37
N PRO A 451 -19.67 8.72 4.25
CA PRO A 451 -19.45 10.15 4.48
C PRO A 451 -19.07 10.91 3.20
N LYS A 452 -19.43 12.20 3.14
CA LYS A 452 -19.15 13.08 1.99
C LYS A 452 -17.66 13.12 1.63
N ASP A 453 -16.78 13.09 2.62
CA ASP A 453 -15.33 13.20 2.43
C ASP A 453 -14.71 12.03 1.64
N VAL A 454 -15.42 10.89 1.55
CA VAL A 454 -15.00 9.71 0.79
C VAL A 454 -15.99 9.31 -0.29
N ALA A 455 -17.02 10.12 -0.54
CA ALA A 455 -18.08 9.80 -1.50
C ALA A 455 -17.53 9.58 -2.92
N VAL A 456 -18.33 8.90 -3.76
CA VAL A 456 -18.06 8.75 -5.19
C VAL A 456 -18.61 9.99 -5.91
N PHE A 457 -17.81 10.58 -6.80
CA PHE A 457 -18.17 11.81 -7.52
C PHE A 457 -18.11 11.60 -9.04
N GLY A 458 -19.00 12.27 -9.76
CA GLY A 458 -19.12 12.16 -11.22
C GLY A 458 -20.00 10.98 -11.66
N ALA A 459 -19.81 10.52 -12.90
CA ALA A 459 -20.67 9.51 -13.53
C ALA A 459 -20.69 8.16 -12.80
N ALA A 460 -19.58 7.78 -12.15
CA ALA A 460 -19.48 6.54 -11.35
C ALA A 460 -20.47 6.50 -10.17
N ASN A 461 -20.96 7.65 -9.68
CA ASN A 461 -21.95 7.66 -8.61
C ASN A 461 -23.29 7.06 -9.06
N SER A 462 -23.65 7.26 -10.34
CA SER A 462 -24.89 6.75 -10.94
C SER A 462 -24.76 5.39 -11.62
N ASP A 463 -23.54 4.88 -11.78
CA ASP A 463 -23.31 3.57 -12.37
C ASP A 463 -23.80 2.45 -11.42
N GLY A 464 -24.61 1.53 -11.94
CA GLY A 464 -25.18 0.44 -11.15
C GLY A 464 -24.20 -0.69 -10.83
N ASN A 465 -23.13 -0.87 -11.61
CA ASN A 465 -22.16 -1.97 -11.43
C ASN A 465 -20.85 -1.51 -10.74
N PHE A 466 -20.64 -0.21 -10.57
CA PHE A 466 -19.60 0.37 -9.70
C PHE A 466 -20.06 0.48 -8.24
N ASN A 467 -19.84 -0.54 -7.40
CA ASN A 467 -20.05 -0.44 -5.94
C ASN A 467 -19.39 -1.63 -5.21
N LEU A 468 -19.30 -1.56 -3.88
CA LEU A 468 -18.99 -2.72 -3.01
C LEU A 468 -17.70 -3.47 -3.40
N GLY A 469 -16.67 -2.76 -3.87
CA GLY A 469 -15.41 -3.39 -4.23
C GLY A 469 -15.24 -3.74 -5.71
N VAL A 470 -16.22 -3.45 -6.56
CA VAL A 470 -16.26 -3.94 -7.94
C VAL A 470 -16.61 -2.80 -8.92
N ASP A 471 -16.10 -2.96 -10.15
CA ASP A 471 -16.52 -2.23 -11.34
C ASP A 471 -16.56 -3.20 -12.54
N GLU A 472 -17.49 -2.98 -13.48
CA GLU A 472 -17.59 -3.77 -14.71
C GLU A 472 -17.68 -2.86 -15.95
N VAL A 473 -16.65 -2.95 -16.80
CA VAL A 473 -16.53 -2.13 -18.02
C VAL A 473 -16.73 -3.00 -19.24
N THR A 474 -17.62 -2.57 -20.14
CA THR A 474 -17.90 -3.25 -21.40
C THR A 474 -17.11 -2.61 -22.54
N TYR A 475 -16.35 -3.40 -23.29
CA TYR A 475 -15.75 -2.99 -24.56
C TYR A 475 -16.59 -3.51 -25.71
N ARG A 476 -17.04 -2.62 -26.61
CA ARG A 476 -17.81 -2.96 -27.81
C ARG A 476 -17.14 -2.37 -29.05
N ILE A 477 -16.27 -3.15 -29.67
CA ILE A 477 -15.30 -2.68 -30.67
C ILE A 477 -15.56 -3.34 -32.03
N PRO A 478 -15.66 -2.57 -33.14
CA PRO A 478 -15.65 -3.14 -34.48
C PRO A 478 -14.32 -3.87 -34.77
N VAL A 479 -14.39 -5.12 -35.21
CA VAL A 479 -13.23 -5.95 -35.56
C VAL A 479 -13.39 -6.53 -36.97
N THR A 480 -12.45 -6.19 -37.86
CA THR A 480 -12.47 -6.63 -39.27
C THR A 480 -11.53 -7.78 -39.56
N ALA A 481 -10.49 -7.96 -38.73
CA ALA A 481 -9.54 -9.07 -38.86
C ALA A 481 -10.26 -10.41 -38.63
N PRO A 482 -10.23 -11.35 -39.60
CA PRO A 482 -10.81 -12.67 -39.44
C PRO A 482 -9.87 -13.58 -38.63
N GLY A 483 -10.40 -14.68 -38.12
CA GLY A 483 -9.64 -15.68 -37.38
C GLY A 483 -9.59 -15.42 -35.89
N ASN A 484 -8.59 -15.99 -35.21
CA ASN A 484 -8.44 -15.84 -33.77
C ASN A 484 -7.89 -14.45 -33.44
N LEU A 485 -8.55 -13.79 -32.49
CA LEU A 485 -8.16 -12.51 -31.91
C LEU A 485 -7.80 -12.74 -30.44
N THR A 486 -6.65 -12.25 -30.03
CA THR A 486 -6.27 -12.23 -28.61
C THR A 486 -6.74 -10.92 -28.01
N VAL A 487 -7.56 -10.99 -26.97
CA VAL A 487 -8.06 -9.85 -26.19
C VAL A 487 -7.28 -9.82 -24.90
N SER A 488 -6.54 -8.74 -24.67
CA SER A 488 -5.73 -8.52 -23.46
C SER A 488 -6.18 -7.26 -22.76
N VAL A 489 -6.29 -7.32 -21.44
CA VAL A 489 -6.51 -6.16 -20.58
C VAL A 489 -5.46 -6.13 -19.48
N GLU A 490 -4.84 -4.97 -19.30
CA GLU A 490 -3.85 -4.68 -18.27
C GLU A 490 -4.36 -3.53 -17.40
N LEU A 491 -4.50 -3.76 -16.11
CA LEU A 491 -4.73 -2.69 -15.14
C LEU A 491 -3.36 -2.15 -14.72
N ASN A 492 -3.12 -0.89 -14.99
CA ASN A 492 -1.86 -0.22 -14.68
C ASN A 492 -2.05 0.85 -13.60
N TYR A 493 -0.98 1.15 -12.86
CA TYR A 493 -0.94 2.19 -11.83
C TYR A 493 0.12 3.24 -12.14
N GLN A 494 -0.27 4.50 -12.06
CA GLN A 494 0.63 5.65 -12.21
C GLN A 494 0.53 6.54 -10.96
N PRO A 495 1.62 6.72 -10.19
CA PRO A 495 1.60 7.56 -8.99
C PRO A 495 1.52 9.05 -9.30
N LEU A 496 1.94 9.46 -10.50
CA LEU A 496 2.04 10.86 -10.91
C LEU A 496 1.33 11.07 -12.24
N ALA A 497 0.05 11.43 -12.19
CA ALA A 497 -0.73 11.77 -13.38
C ALA A 497 -0.10 12.92 -14.17
N HIS A 498 -0.19 12.88 -15.49
CA HIS A 498 0.49 13.82 -16.38
C HIS A 498 0.08 15.28 -16.09
N GLY A 499 -1.19 15.54 -15.82
CA GLY A 499 -1.68 16.88 -15.46
C GLY A 499 -0.99 17.49 -14.22
N PHE A 500 -0.65 16.69 -13.20
CA PHE A 500 0.11 17.16 -12.03
C PHE A 500 1.54 17.55 -12.41
N ILE A 501 2.19 16.77 -13.27
CA ILE A 501 3.54 17.05 -13.77
C ILE A 501 3.55 18.35 -14.58
N LYS A 502 2.57 18.52 -15.49
CA LYS A 502 2.44 19.72 -16.32
C LYS A 502 2.15 20.97 -15.51
N ASP A 503 1.30 20.88 -14.48
CA ASP A 503 1.05 22.01 -13.58
C ASP A 503 2.30 22.38 -12.77
N LEU A 504 3.04 21.38 -12.28
CA LEU A 504 4.28 21.61 -11.54
C LEU A 504 5.33 22.33 -12.40
N TYR A 505 5.50 21.93 -13.66
CA TYR A 505 6.48 22.50 -14.57
C TYR A 505 6.21 23.96 -14.99
N ARG A 506 5.02 24.51 -14.71
CA ARG A 506 4.75 25.96 -14.87
C ARG A 506 5.70 26.82 -14.02
N ASN A 507 6.27 26.24 -12.98
CA ASN A 507 7.22 26.88 -12.07
C ASN A 507 8.64 26.30 -12.21
N GLU A 508 9.05 25.84 -13.39
CA GLU A 508 10.38 25.22 -13.62
C GLU A 508 11.59 26.10 -13.27
N ARG A 509 11.39 27.42 -13.10
CA ARG A 509 12.42 28.32 -12.58
C ARG A 509 12.81 28.05 -11.12
N LEU A 510 11.97 27.35 -10.36
CA LEU A 510 12.25 26.97 -8.98
C LEU A 510 13.25 25.79 -8.99
N PRO A 511 14.34 25.83 -8.21
CA PRO A 511 15.33 24.75 -8.18
C PRO A 511 14.72 23.38 -7.88
N GLU A 512 13.78 23.29 -6.94
CA GLU A 512 13.11 22.05 -6.54
C GLU A 512 12.34 21.44 -7.71
N VAL A 513 11.62 22.27 -8.48
CA VAL A 513 10.86 21.85 -9.66
C VAL A 513 11.80 21.42 -10.80
N SER A 514 12.83 22.21 -11.09
CA SER A 514 13.81 21.87 -12.13
C SER A 514 14.54 20.58 -11.82
N ASN A 515 14.91 20.35 -10.57
CA ASN A 515 15.59 19.14 -10.13
C ASN A 515 14.66 17.92 -10.26
N PHE A 516 13.44 18.02 -9.74
CA PHE A 516 12.44 16.96 -9.90
C PHE A 516 12.17 16.66 -11.37
N LYS A 517 12.01 17.69 -12.22
CA LYS A 517 11.81 17.54 -13.66
C LYS A 517 12.93 16.73 -14.30
N SER A 518 14.19 17.08 -14.00
CA SER A 518 15.35 16.36 -14.54
C SER A 518 15.36 14.89 -14.11
N MET A 519 15.01 14.60 -12.85
CA MET A 519 14.96 13.23 -12.32
C MET A 519 13.80 12.43 -12.94
N TYR A 520 12.63 13.06 -13.06
CA TYR A 520 11.47 12.44 -13.70
C TYR A 520 11.77 12.17 -15.16
N ASP A 521 12.19 13.15 -15.96
CA ASP A 521 12.45 12.96 -17.40
C ASP A 521 13.50 11.87 -17.70
N ALA A 522 14.48 11.68 -16.80
CA ALA A 522 15.46 10.59 -16.89
C ALA A 522 14.91 9.21 -16.49
N GLN A 523 13.81 9.16 -15.74
CA GLN A 523 13.22 7.92 -15.23
C GLN A 523 12.45 7.19 -16.31
N ALA A 524 12.83 5.94 -16.60
CA ALA A 524 12.12 5.07 -17.54
C ALA A 524 10.80 4.52 -16.96
N LEU A 525 10.79 4.19 -15.66
CA LEU A 525 9.62 3.65 -14.98
C LEU A 525 8.65 4.79 -14.64
N LYS A 526 7.52 4.87 -15.34
CA LYS A 526 6.44 5.86 -15.11
C LYS A 526 5.19 5.26 -14.48
N HIS A 527 5.03 3.96 -14.61
CA HIS A 527 3.89 3.19 -14.14
C HIS A 527 4.32 1.75 -13.83
N GLU A 528 3.41 1.00 -13.21
CA GLU A 528 3.55 -0.43 -12.97
C GLU A 528 2.26 -1.16 -13.37
N LEU A 529 2.42 -2.42 -13.75
CA LEU A 529 1.31 -3.34 -13.94
C LEU A 529 0.78 -3.82 -12.58
N ILE A 530 -0.52 -3.72 -12.36
CA ILE A 530 -1.23 -4.31 -11.22
C ILE A 530 -1.58 -5.76 -11.55
N SER A 531 -2.41 -5.94 -12.58
CA SER A 531 -2.98 -7.24 -12.96
C SER A 531 -3.26 -7.26 -14.46
N ARG A 532 -3.29 -8.47 -15.04
CA ARG A 532 -3.66 -8.67 -16.44
C ARG A 532 -4.61 -9.84 -16.61
N ALA A 533 -5.47 -9.77 -17.60
CA ALA A 533 -6.30 -10.89 -18.07
C ALA A 533 -6.24 -10.97 -19.59
N GLU A 534 -6.33 -12.18 -20.12
CA GLU A 534 -6.24 -12.44 -21.55
C GLU A 534 -7.19 -13.57 -21.95
N THR A 535 -7.78 -13.47 -23.13
CA THR A 535 -8.60 -14.54 -23.72
C THR A 535 -8.49 -14.51 -25.24
N THR A 536 -8.92 -15.59 -25.89
CA THR A 536 -8.96 -15.69 -27.36
C THR A 536 -10.40 -15.84 -27.82
N VAL A 537 -10.78 -15.04 -28.82
CA VAL A 537 -12.09 -15.11 -29.48
C VAL A 537 -11.90 -15.32 -30.97
N THR A 538 -12.86 -15.96 -31.63
CA THR A 538 -12.78 -16.18 -33.08
C THR A 538 -13.74 -15.25 -33.82
N ASN A 539 -13.21 -14.46 -34.75
CA ASN A 539 -14.01 -13.73 -35.73
C ASN A 539 -14.19 -14.58 -36.99
N ASN A 540 -15.39 -15.11 -37.18
CA ASN A 540 -15.72 -15.96 -38.33
C ASN A 540 -15.84 -15.20 -39.68
N GLY A 541 -15.48 -13.90 -39.73
CA GLY A 541 -15.42 -13.14 -40.97
C GLY A 541 -16.78 -12.90 -41.62
N GLY A 542 -17.84 -12.77 -40.80
CA GLY A 542 -19.21 -12.59 -41.26
C GLY A 542 -19.44 -11.26 -41.98
N GLY A 543 -19.03 -11.18 -43.25
CA GLY A 543 -19.62 -10.25 -44.20
C GLY A 543 -21.10 -10.58 -44.38
N ALA A 544 -21.93 -9.54 -44.51
CA ALA A 544 -23.35 -9.67 -44.81
C ALA A 544 -23.56 -10.49 -46.10
N SER A 545 -23.85 -11.78 -45.96
CA SER A 545 -24.33 -12.61 -47.06
C SER A 545 -25.78 -12.21 -47.33
N SER A 546 -25.94 -11.31 -48.31
CA SER A 546 -27.23 -11.09 -48.98
C SER A 546 -27.74 -12.44 -49.51
N SER A 547 -28.92 -12.82 -49.03
CA SER A 547 -29.65 -13.97 -49.49
C SER A 547 -30.03 -13.79 -50.97
N SER A 548 -29.42 -14.59 -51.84
CA SER A 548 -30.03 -14.90 -53.13
C SER A 548 -29.99 -16.41 -53.35
N SER A 549 -31.21 -16.94 -53.35
CA SER A 549 -31.60 -18.28 -53.70
C SER A 549 -31.33 -18.60 -55.18
N SER A 550 -30.75 -19.76 -55.48
CA SER A 550 -31.19 -20.58 -56.62
C SER A 550 -30.58 -21.99 -56.61
N SER A 551 -31.49 -22.94 -56.67
CA SER A 551 -31.39 -24.38 -56.94
C SER A 551 -30.76 -24.75 -58.28
N SER A 552 -30.09 -25.91 -58.37
CA SER A 552 -30.50 -27.10 -59.19
C SER A 552 -29.34 -28.02 -59.67
N SER A 553 -29.39 -29.27 -59.19
CA SER A 553 -29.25 -30.58 -59.87
C SER A 553 -28.27 -30.89 -61.04
N SER A 554 -27.35 -31.82 -60.74
CA SER A 554 -27.06 -33.14 -61.38
C SER A 554 -26.26 -33.33 -62.70
N SER A 555 -25.36 -34.34 -62.60
CA SER A 555 -24.95 -35.42 -63.55
C SER A 555 -23.73 -35.29 -64.50
N SER A 556 -22.65 -36.04 -64.16
CA SER A 556 -21.80 -37.01 -64.93
C SER A 556 -21.35 -36.68 -66.38
N SER A 557 -20.14 -36.97 -66.90
CA SER A 557 -19.08 -37.99 -66.60
C SER A 557 -17.82 -37.82 -67.48
N SER A 558 -16.69 -38.42 -67.06
CA SER A 558 -15.48 -38.91 -67.79
C SER A 558 -14.51 -37.89 -68.43
N SER A 559 -13.17 -37.97 -68.38
CA SER A 559 -12.21 -39.04 -67.98
C SER A 559 -10.74 -38.54 -67.97
N SER A 560 -9.91 -39.08 -67.03
CA SER A 560 -8.44 -39.37 -67.04
C SER A 560 -7.43 -38.25 -67.40
N SER A 561 -6.25 -38.06 -66.79
CA SER A 561 -5.35 -38.70 -65.79
C SER A 561 -4.17 -37.70 -65.62
N SER A 562 -3.39 -37.54 -64.54
CA SER A 562 -2.68 -38.50 -63.68
C SER A 562 -1.95 -37.77 -62.52
N SER A 563 -1.86 -38.45 -61.36
CA SER A 563 -0.84 -38.40 -60.28
C SER A 563 -0.57 -37.06 -59.56
N SER A 564 -0.57 -36.94 -58.24
CA SER A 564 -0.20 -37.92 -57.19
C SER A 564 -0.85 -37.54 -55.85
N SER A 565 -1.34 -38.55 -55.14
CA SER A 565 -1.74 -38.48 -53.73
C SER A 565 -1.51 -39.84 -53.11
N SER A 566 -0.99 -39.84 -51.88
CA SER A 566 -1.06 -40.98 -50.99
C SER A 566 -1.33 -40.49 -49.58
N SER A 567 -2.56 -40.69 -49.14
CA SER A 567 -2.96 -40.86 -47.76
C SER A 567 -2.84 -42.35 -47.41
N SER A 568 -2.45 -42.70 -46.19
CA SER A 568 -3.27 -43.46 -45.24
C SER A 568 -2.47 -43.99 -44.03
N THR A 569 -3.05 -43.70 -42.87
CA THR A 569 -3.06 -44.40 -41.58
C THR A 569 -2.29 -45.72 -41.42
N SER A 570 -1.60 -45.82 -40.28
CA SER A 570 -1.57 -47.06 -39.49
C SER A 570 -1.23 -46.78 -38.03
N SER A 571 -2.08 -47.27 -37.14
CA SER A 571 -1.90 -47.39 -35.70
C SER A 571 -0.98 -48.55 -35.32
N SER A 572 -0.36 -48.40 -34.14
CA SER A 572 0.30 -49.40 -33.27
C SER A 572 1.71 -49.90 -33.62
N SER A 573 2.72 -49.44 -32.87
CA SER A 573 3.33 -50.22 -31.76
C SER A 573 4.42 -49.41 -31.04
N SER A 574 4.49 -49.66 -29.74
CA SER A 574 5.20 -48.98 -28.66
C SER A 574 6.73 -49.06 -28.67
N SER A 575 7.36 -47.92 -28.33
CA SER A 575 8.71 -47.84 -27.73
C SER A 575 8.71 -46.70 -26.70
N GLY A 576 8.91 -47.06 -25.43
CA GLY A 576 8.69 -46.20 -24.26
C GLY A 576 9.62 -45.00 -24.19
N GLY A 577 9.03 -43.80 -24.26
CA GLY A 577 9.65 -42.56 -23.81
C GLY A 577 9.22 -42.30 -22.37
N ILE A 578 10.19 -42.15 -21.48
CA ILE A 578 9.94 -41.80 -20.07
C ILE A 578 9.44 -40.35 -20.05
N SER A 579 8.17 -40.13 -19.73
CA SER A 579 7.57 -38.80 -19.59
C SER A 579 7.14 -38.60 -18.14
N CYS A 580 7.34 -37.40 -17.60
CA CYS A 580 6.98 -37.06 -16.24
C CYS A 580 5.46 -37.10 -16.05
N PRO A 581 4.95 -37.50 -14.86
CA PRO A 581 3.53 -37.40 -14.54
C PRO A 581 3.01 -35.96 -14.73
N ILE A 582 1.81 -35.79 -15.29
CA ILE A 582 1.18 -34.46 -15.42
C ILE A 582 0.79 -33.97 -14.03
N TYR A 583 1.06 -32.69 -13.75
CA TYR A 583 0.61 -32.03 -12.53
C TYR A 583 -0.92 -32.03 -12.42
N VAL A 584 -1.44 -32.37 -11.23
CA VAL A 584 -2.86 -32.40 -10.91
C VAL A 584 -3.08 -31.50 -9.70
N ASP A 585 -3.91 -30.48 -9.87
CA ASP A 585 -4.25 -29.55 -8.80
C ASP A 585 -4.94 -30.28 -7.64
N GLY A 586 -4.50 -30.01 -6.40
CA GLY A 586 -4.97 -30.68 -5.18
C GLY A 586 -4.40 -32.08 -4.90
N ALA A 587 -3.49 -32.61 -5.73
CA ALA A 587 -2.79 -33.87 -5.45
C ALA A 587 -1.65 -33.68 -4.43
N THR A 588 -1.25 -34.76 -3.75
CA THR A 588 -0.14 -34.74 -2.80
C THR A 588 1.19 -35.07 -3.48
N TYR A 589 2.21 -34.25 -3.21
CA TYR A 589 3.56 -34.34 -3.75
C TYR A 589 4.61 -34.29 -2.63
N ASN A 590 5.67 -35.10 -2.74
CA ASN A 590 6.81 -35.14 -1.83
C ASN A 590 8.00 -34.33 -2.37
N ASN A 591 8.93 -33.95 -1.49
CA ASN A 591 10.18 -33.31 -1.91
C ASN A 591 10.93 -34.20 -2.91
N GLY A 592 11.27 -33.63 -4.07
CA GLY A 592 11.95 -34.32 -5.16
C GLY A 592 11.02 -34.92 -6.22
N ASP A 593 9.69 -34.90 -6.04
CA ASP A 593 8.75 -35.35 -7.06
C ASP A 593 8.85 -34.47 -8.31
N VAL A 594 8.88 -35.09 -9.49
CA VAL A 594 8.96 -34.39 -10.77
C VAL A 594 7.63 -34.51 -11.53
N VAL A 595 7.08 -33.39 -11.94
CA VAL A 595 5.82 -33.31 -12.72
C VAL A 595 5.99 -32.47 -13.97
N THR A 596 5.13 -32.67 -14.96
CA THR A 596 5.02 -31.78 -16.12
C THR A 596 3.78 -30.90 -16.03
N ASN A 597 3.94 -29.61 -16.34
CA ASN A 597 2.84 -28.66 -16.49
C ASN A 597 3.19 -27.64 -17.58
N GLY A 598 2.24 -27.27 -18.45
CA GLY A 598 2.49 -26.30 -19.53
C GLY A 598 3.64 -26.66 -20.49
N GLY A 599 4.01 -27.94 -20.60
CA GLY A 599 5.10 -28.41 -21.47
C GLY A 599 6.51 -28.31 -20.87
N GLN A 600 6.66 -27.95 -19.60
CA GLN A 600 7.93 -27.96 -18.86
C GLN A 600 7.88 -28.94 -17.69
N ASN A 601 9.06 -29.34 -17.18
CA ASN A 601 9.19 -30.23 -16.02
C ASN A 601 9.58 -29.44 -14.77
N TYR A 602 9.04 -29.83 -13.63
CA TYR A 602 9.23 -29.14 -12.35
C TYR A 602 9.50 -30.15 -11.25
N VAL A 603 10.44 -29.86 -10.36
CA VAL A 603 10.80 -30.70 -9.21
C VAL A 603 10.35 -30.04 -7.92
N CYS A 604 9.66 -30.79 -7.06
CA CYS A 604 9.12 -30.29 -5.80
C CYS A 604 10.22 -29.99 -4.77
N LYS A 605 10.23 -28.78 -4.21
CA LYS A 605 11.18 -28.33 -3.17
C LYS A 605 10.63 -28.54 -1.76
N GLN A 606 9.32 -28.33 -1.59
CA GLN A 606 8.65 -28.38 -0.30
C GLN A 606 7.25 -29.00 -0.43
N ALA A 607 7.13 -30.24 0.01
CA ALA A 607 5.98 -31.13 -0.16
C ALA A 607 4.64 -30.48 0.20
N GLY A 608 4.59 -29.74 1.32
CA GLY A 608 3.39 -29.02 1.75
C GLY A 608 2.92 -28.00 0.73
N TRP A 609 3.83 -27.24 0.13
CA TRP A 609 3.51 -26.22 -0.87
C TRP A 609 3.24 -26.83 -2.24
N CYS A 610 4.00 -27.85 -2.64
CA CYS A 610 3.73 -28.59 -3.88
C CYS A 610 2.32 -29.21 -3.91
N SER A 611 1.86 -29.66 -2.74
CA SER A 611 0.53 -30.26 -2.56
C SER A 611 -0.61 -29.25 -2.39
N SER A 612 -0.31 -27.94 -2.28
CA SER A 612 -1.30 -26.92 -1.94
C SER A 612 -2.14 -26.44 -3.12
N GLY A 613 -1.72 -26.70 -4.36
CA GLY A 613 -2.53 -26.30 -5.52
C GLY A 613 -2.54 -24.80 -5.81
N GLY A 614 -3.29 -24.40 -6.83
CA GLY A 614 -3.59 -23.00 -7.16
C GLY A 614 -2.36 -22.07 -7.26
N ALA A 615 -2.15 -21.24 -6.23
CA ALA A 615 -1.01 -20.30 -6.14
C ALA A 615 0.36 -20.98 -6.28
N TYR A 616 0.47 -22.25 -5.89
CA TYR A 616 1.72 -23.01 -5.95
C TYR A 616 1.78 -23.99 -7.15
N ALA A 617 0.83 -23.90 -8.10
CA ALA A 617 0.82 -24.76 -9.27
C ALA A 617 2.08 -24.53 -10.13
N PRO A 618 2.88 -25.58 -10.43
CA PRO A 618 4.18 -25.44 -11.09
C PRO A 618 4.05 -24.71 -12.43
N GLY A 619 4.85 -23.66 -12.63
CA GLY A 619 4.89 -22.88 -13.87
C GLY A 619 3.71 -21.95 -14.15
N THR A 620 2.66 -21.96 -13.30
CA THR A 620 1.40 -21.25 -13.57
C THR A 620 0.87 -20.45 -12.38
N GLY A 621 1.08 -20.91 -11.15
CA GLY A 621 0.68 -20.19 -9.93
C GLY A 621 1.69 -19.10 -9.53
N TRP A 622 1.24 -17.94 -9.05
CA TRP A 622 2.14 -16.81 -8.75
C TRP A 622 3.24 -17.11 -7.71
N ALA A 623 3.05 -18.12 -6.86
CA ALA A 623 4.00 -18.57 -5.84
C ALA A 623 4.71 -19.89 -6.21
N TRP A 624 4.61 -20.34 -7.47
CA TRP A 624 5.10 -21.67 -7.86
C TRP A 624 6.59 -21.87 -7.59
N THR A 625 7.42 -20.83 -7.70
CA THR A 625 8.88 -20.88 -7.50
C THR A 625 9.30 -21.16 -6.04
N TYR A 626 8.39 -20.93 -5.10
CA TYR A 626 8.56 -21.32 -3.70
C TYR A 626 8.37 -22.83 -3.53
N ALA A 627 7.43 -23.42 -4.27
CA ALA A 627 7.11 -24.85 -4.20
C ALA A 627 7.96 -25.72 -5.13
N TRP A 628 8.35 -25.22 -6.31
CA TRP A 628 8.99 -26.00 -7.37
C TRP A 628 10.20 -25.30 -8.00
N ASP A 629 11.17 -26.08 -8.46
CA ASP A 629 12.26 -25.63 -9.34
C ASP A 629 12.06 -26.20 -10.76
N LEU A 630 12.63 -25.54 -11.78
CA LEU A 630 12.66 -26.10 -13.14
C LEU A 630 13.56 -27.32 -13.19
N ALA A 631 13.03 -28.44 -13.69
CA ALA A 631 13.76 -29.68 -13.86
C ALA A 631 14.26 -29.83 -15.31
N ALA A 632 15.39 -30.50 -15.49
CA ALA A 632 15.91 -30.82 -16.82
C ALA A 632 14.92 -31.69 -17.61
N ALA A 633 14.98 -31.63 -18.94
CA ALA A 633 14.06 -32.35 -19.83
C ALA A 633 14.13 -33.89 -19.65
N ASP A 634 15.23 -34.40 -19.10
CA ASP A 634 15.50 -35.81 -18.82
C ASP A 634 15.34 -36.19 -17.34
N ALA A 635 14.85 -35.28 -16.48
CA ALA A 635 14.76 -35.47 -15.03
C ALA A 635 13.93 -36.69 -14.58
N CYS A 636 13.07 -37.22 -15.46
CA CYS A 636 12.26 -38.41 -15.17
C CYS A 636 12.96 -39.74 -15.51
N ALA A 637 14.18 -39.72 -16.07
CA ALA A 637 14.88 -40.91 -16.54
C ALA A 637 15.64 -41.72 -15.46
N THR A 638 15.59 -41.33 -14.18
CA THR A 638 16.45 -41.95 -13.16
C THR A 638 15.71 -42.30 -11.87
N SER A 639 15.36 -43.57 -11.75
CA SER A 639 15.25 -44.23 -10.45
C SER A 639 15.80 -45.65 -10.52
N SER A 640 17.11 -45.83 -10.30
CA SER A 640 17.70 -47.04 -9.68
C SER A 640 19.18 -46.87 -9.28
N SER A 641 19.42 -46.88 -7.96
CA SER A 641 20.58 -47.43 -7.21
C SER A 641 22.03 -46.85 -7.27
N SER A 642 22.47 -46.44 -6.07
CA SER A 642 23.70 -46.84 -5.34
C SER A 642 25.00 -45.98 -5.32
N SER A 643 25.22 -45.38 -4.13
CA SER A 643 26.44 -45.34 -3.27
C SER A 643 27.78 -44.73 -3.74
N SER A 644 28.29 -43.73 -2.99
CA SER A 644 29.53 -43.85 -2.17
C SER A 644 29.90 -42.56 -1.39
N SER A 645 29.93 -42.72 -0.06
CA SER A 645 30.84 -42.15 0.97
C SER A 645 31.68 -40.89 0.72
N SER A 646 31.63 -39.93 1.67
CA SER A 646 32.73 -39.72 2.64
C SER A 646 32.34 -38.84 3.83
N SER A 647 32.95 -39.22 4.95
CA SER A 647 32.85 -38.84 6.36
C SER A 647 33.36 -37.44 6.75
N SER A 648 32.75 -36.85 7.78
CA SER A 648 33.37 -36.46 9.08
C SER A 648 32.30 -35.81 9.99
N SER A 649 31.82 -36.47 11.06
CA SER A 649 32.29 -36.38 12.47
C SER A 649 32.45 -34.93 12.97
N SER A 650 31.88 -34.47 14.10
CA SER A 650 31.25 -35.16 15.23
C SER A 650 30.76 -34.13 16.28
N SER A 651 29.55 -34.37 16.81
CA SER A 651 29.08 -34.20 18.20
C SER A 651 29.43 -32.96 19.04
N SER A 652 28.39 -32.35 19.64
CA SER A 652 28.31 -32.23 21.11
C SER A 652 26.87 -32.03 21.60
N SER A 653 26.52 -32.88 22.55
CA SER A 653 25.30 -32.93 23.34
C SER A 653 25.32 -31.93 24.49
N SER A 654 24.25 -31.16 24.58
CA SER A 654 23.38 -30.89 25.74
C SER A 654 23.93 -30.85 27.19
N SER A 655 23.35 -29.88 27.89
CA SER A 655 22.62 -29.97 29.17
C SER A 655 23.33 -29.65 30.51
N SER A 656 22.91 -28.50 31.03
CA SER A 656 22.20 -28.27 32.31
C SER A 656 22.93 -28.26 33.66
N SER A 657 22.66 -27.21 34.43
CA SER A 657 22.40 -27.18 35.89
C SER A 657 21.90 -25.76 36.24
N SER A 658 20.61 -25.54 36.55
CA SER A 658 19.90 -25.61 37.84
C SER A 658 20.33 -24.56 38.89
N SER A 659 19.41 -23.66 39.30
CA SER A 659 18.80 -23.59 40.67
C SER A 659 18.24 -22.19 41.05
N SER A 660 16.96 -22.20 41.53
CA SER A 660 16.26 -21.44 42.63
C SER A 660 16.55 -19.93 42.88
N SER A 661 15.63 -19.02 43.30
CA SER A 661 14.46 -19.10 44.22
C SER A 661 13.68 -17.74 44.29
N SER A 662 12.36 -17.77 44.56
CA SER A 662 11.43 -16.85 45.31
C SER A 662 11.75 -15.35 45.55
N SER A 663 10.82 -14.36 45.52
CA SER A 663 9.57 -14.17 46.35
C SER A 663 8.78 -12.88 45.96
N SER A 664 7.44 -12.91 46.09
CA SER A 664 6.40 -11.93 46.60
C SER A 664 6.72 -10.41 46.80
N SER A 665 5.85 -9.37 46.73
CA SER A 665 4.40 -9.10 47.01
C SER A 665 4.03 -7.66 46.53
N SER A 666 2.84 -7.35 45.96
CA SER A 666 1.60 -6.74 46.55
C SER A 666 1.42 -5.18 46.53
N SER A 667 0.32 -4.73 45.86
CA SER A 667 -0.69 -3.66 46.20
C SER A 667 -0.23 -2.19 46.45
N SER A 668 -0.97 -1.09 46.15
CA SER A 668 -2.43 -0.83 46.21
C SER A 668 -2.81 0.55 45.58
N SER A 669 -4.11 0.66 45.34
CA SER A 669 -5.05 1.71 44.89
C SER A 669 -5.09 3.11 45.54
N SER A 670 -5.63 4.12 44.80
CA SER A 670 -6.73 5.09 45.14
C SER A 670 -6.78 6.22 44.08
N SER A 671 -7.82 6.48 43.26
CA SER A 671 -9.24 6.92 43.40
C SER A 671 -9.50 8.42 43.72
N SER A 672 -10.53 8.97 43.01
CA SER A 672 -11.35 10.20 43.20
C SER A 672 -11.00 11.43 42.34
N SER A 673 -11.88 12.23 41.70
CA SER A 673 -13.27 12.14 41.17
C SER A 673 -13.73 13.55 40.71
N SER A 674 -14.57 13.61 39.64
CA SER A 674 -15.68 14.57 39.33
C SER A 674 -15.34 16.06 39.00
N SER A 675 -16.01 16.78 38.08
CA SER A 675 -17.34 16.60 37.45
C SER A 675 -17.57 17.59 36.29
N SER A 676 -18.30 17.15 35.27
CA SER A 676 -19.03 17.93 34.25
C SER A 676 -20.55 17.82 34.49
N SER A 677 -21.38 18.73 33.95
CA SER A 677 -22.84 18.73 34.13
C SER A 677 -23.57 18.84 32.78
N GLY A 678 -24.52 17.93 32.53
CA GLY A 678 -25.39 17.94 31.34
C GLY A 678 -26.34 16.74 31.23
N GLY A 679 -27.40 16.73 32.06
CA GLY A 679 -28.72 16.07 31.93
C GLY A 679 -28.90 14.66 31.33
N THR A 680 -29.43 13.72 32.13
CA THR A 680 -30.08 12.47 31.66
C THR A 680 -31.02 11.89 32.73
N GLY A 681 -32.18 11.39 32.29
CA GLY A 681 -33.32 10.98 33.12
C GLY A 681 -33.41 9.49 33.47
N ASP A 682 -34.52 9.12 34.10
CA ASP A 682 -34.91 7.79 34.57
C ASP A 682 -34.97 6.75 33.42
N CYS A 683 -34.42 5.56 33.63
CA CYS A 683 -34.37 4.46 32.66
C CYS A 683 -35.76 4.01 32.16
N ALA A 684 -36.79 4.11 32.99
CA ALA A 684 -38.16 3.80 32.57
C ALA A 684 -38.65 4.74 31.45
N ALA A 685 -38.22 6.01 31.47
CA ALA A 685 -38.57 6.99 30.45
C ALA A 685 -37.83 6.75 29.10
N GLN A 686 -36.74 5.99 29.12
CA GLN A 686 -35.97 5.60 27.93
C GLN A 686 -36.40 4.24 27.37
N GLY A 687 -37.43 3.60 27.93
CA GLY A 687 -37.92 2.29 27.49
C GLY A 687 -36.94 1.14 27.79
N ILE A 688 -36.04 1.32 28.76
CA ILE A 688 -35.06 0.31 29.15
C ILE A 688 -35.60 -0.48 30.34
N ASP A 689 -35.81 -1.78 30.15
CA ASP A 689 -36.13 -2.70 31.25
C ASP A 689 -34.87 -3.05 32.03
N THR A 690 -34.68 -2.37 33.17
CA THR A 690 -33.50 -2.51 34.02
C THR A 690 -33.37 -3.91 34.64
N THR A 691 -34.42 -4.73 34.62
CA THR A 691 -34.34 -6.13 35.10
C THR A 691 -33.59 -7.05 34.14
N THR A 692 -33.41 -6.63 32.89
CA THR A 692 -32.68 -7.37 31.85
C THR A 692 -31.25 -6.88 31.63
N VAL A 693 -30.85 -5.80 32.32
CA VAL A 693 -29.52 -5.21 32.21
C VAL A 693 -28.57 -5.87 33.19
N ASN A 694 -27.47 -6.40 32.68
CA ASN A 694 -26.42 -7.03 33.49
C ASN A 694 -25.79 -6.02 34.47
N ALA A 695 -25.74 -6.36 35.77
CA ALA A 695 -25.07 -5.55 36.79
C ALA A 695 -23.58 -5.92 36.90
N TYR A 696 -22.69 -4.92 36.78
CA TYR A 696 -21.25 -5.11 36.96
C TYR A 696 -20.94 -5.74 38.34
N PRO A 697 -20.04 -6.75 38.44
CA PRO A 697 -19.11 -7.26 37.41
C PRO A 697 -19.63 -8.44 36.57
N ASN A 698 -20.94 -8.67 36.50
CA ASN A 698 -21.50 -9.75 35.66
C ASN A 698 -21.56 -9.32 34.20
N TRP A 699 -20.44 -9.45 33.49
CA TRP A 699 -20.30 -9.09 32.08
C TRP A 699 -21.37 -9.69 31.15
N THR A 700 -21.71 -8.95 30.09
CA THR A 700 -22.69 -9.38 29.07
C THR A 700 -22.16 -10.48 28.15
N GLN A 701 -20.83 -10.52 27.94
CA GLN A 701 -20.16 -11.52 27.12
C GLN A 701 -19.27 -12.43 27.96
N SER A 702 -19.10 -13.67 27.48
CA SER A 702 -18.23 -14.67 28.09
C SER A 702 -16.89 -14.81 27.38
N ASP A 703 -15.86 -15.27 28.09
CA ASP A 703 -14.60 -15.72 27.49
C ASP A 703 -14.77 -17.07 26.77
N TRP A 704 -13.69 -17.54 26.14
CA TRP A 704 -13.64 -18.82 25.45
C TRP A 704 -13.91 -20.04 26.36
N ALA A 705 -13.79 -19.87 27.69
CA ALA A 705 -14.09 -20.88 28.69
C ALA A 705 -15.53 -20.75 29.27
N GLY A 706 -16.32 -19.78 28.78
CA GLY A 706 -17.70 -19.54 29.17
C GLY A 706 -17.88 -18.64 30.39
N ASN A 707 -16.82 -18.02 30.93
CA ASN A 707 -16.92 -17.15 32.10
C ASN A 707 -17.24 -15.70 31.69
N PRO A 708 -18.13 -14.97 32.39
CA PRO A 708 -18.37 -13.56 32.13
C PRO A 708 -17.06 -12.75 32.13
N SER A 709 -16.79 -12.04 31.06
CA SER A 709 -15.48 -11.46 30.77
C SER A 709 -15.50 -9.99 30.35
N HIS A 710 -16.42 -9.58 29.49
CA HIS A 710 -16.38 -8.26 28.85
C HIS A 710 -17.77 -7.81 28.34
N ALA A 711 -17.86 -6.57 27.87
CA ALA A 711 -18.98 -6.07 27.09
C ALA A 711 -18.54 -5.75 25.65
N THR A 712 -19.46 -5.83 24.69
CA THR A 712 -19.24 -5.44 23.28
C THR A 712 -20.06 -4.21 22.90
N GLY A 713 -19.69 -3.55 21.81
CA GLY A 713 -20.37 -2.32 21.36
C GLY A 713 -21.88 -2.49 21.26
N GLY A 714 -22.62 -1.60 21.93
CA GLY A 714 -24.08 -1.62 22.04
C GLY A 714 -24.63 -2.28 23.31
N ASP A 715 -23.83 -3.10 24.01
CA ASP A 715 -24.28 -3.79 25.24
C ASP A 715 -24.61 -2.79 26.35
N LEU A 716 -25.68 -3.08 27.10
CA LEU A 716 -26.07 -2.30 28.28
C LEU A 716 -25.60 -3.01 29.55
N MET A 717 -24.94 -2.26 30.43
CA MET A 717 -24.59 -2.72 31.77
C MET A 717 -24.91 -1.67 32.81
N SER A 718 -25.27 -2.10 34.01
CA SER A 718 -25.52 -1.23 35.14
C SER A 718 -24.35 -1.23 36.11
N ASP A 719 -24.00 -0.05 36.61
CA ASP A 719 -23.07 0.14 37.72
C ASP A 719 -23.49 1.36 38.55
N ASN A 720 -23.38 1.26 39.87
CA ASN A 720 -23.67 2.35 40.81
C ASN A 720 -25.01 3.09 40.61
N GLY A 721 -26.08 2.37 40.24
CA GLY A 721 -27.43 2.93 40.07
C GLY A 721 -27.65 3.67 38.74
N ALA A 722 -26.76 3.48 37.78
CA ALA A 722 -26.92 3.99 36.41
C ALA A 722 -26.71 2.88 35.39
N VAL A 723 -27.29 3.06 34.20
CA VAL A 723 -27.08 2.21 33.03
C VAL A 723 -26.17 2.91 32.05
N TYR A 724 -25.19 2.17 31.55
CA TYR A 724 -24.23 2.60 30.55
C TYR A 724 -24.30 1.68 29.33
N ARG A 725 -23.93 2.23 28.18
CA ARG A 725 -23.80 1.49 26.93
C ARG A 725 -22.35 1.39 26.54
N ALA A 726 -21.86 0.19 26.27
CA ALA A 726 -20.53 -0.02 25.75
C ALA A 726 -20.44 0.59 24.35
N ASN A 727 -19.46 1.46 24.11
CA ASN A 727 -19.22 2.08 22.80
C ASN A 727 -18.50 1.10 21.86
N TRP A 728 -17.64 0.26 22.42
CA TRP A 728 -16.88 -0.80 21.74
C TRP A 728 -16.57 -1.92 22.75
N TRP A 729 -15.75 -2.91 22.37
CA TRP A 729 -15.32 -3.96 23.29
C TRP A 729 -14.63 -3.37 24.53
N THR A 730 -15.07 -3.74 25.73
CA THR A 730 -14.48 -3.20 26.96
C THR A 730 -14.53 -4.18 28.13
N GLN A 731 -13.51 -4.11 28.97
CA GLN A 731 -13.42 -4.77 30.29
C GLN A 731 -13.31 -3.75 31.44
N SER A 732 -13.52 -2.46 31.16
CA SER A 732 -13.48 -1.40 32.18
C SER A 732 -14.83 -1.25 32.88
N VAL A 733 -14.83 -0.78 34.12
CA VAL A 733 -16.05 -0.60 34.92
C VAL A 733 -17.03 0.34 34.19
N PRO A 734 -18.33 0.02 34.08
CA PRO A 734 -19.28 0.89 33.41
C PRO A 734 -19.24 2.34 33.91
N GLY A 735 -19.02 3.28 32.99
CA GLY A 735 -18.90 4.71 33.29
C GLY A 735 -17.53 5.19 33.81
N SER A 736 -16.53 4.31 33.91
CA SER A 736 -15.20 4.68 34.41
C SER A 736 -14.28 5.37 33.40
N ASP A 737 -14.52 5.18 32.10
CA ASP A 737 -13.74 5.76 31.01
C ASP A 737 -14.61 5.99 29.75
N GLY A 738 -13.98 6.39 28.65
CA GLY A 738 -14.66 6.68 27.37
C GLY A 738 -15.25 5.47 26.65
N SER A 739 -15.00 4.24 27.11
CA SER A 739 -15.61 3.04 26.51
C SER A 739 -17.09 2.88 26.86
N TRP A 740 -17.62 3.73 27.74
CA TRP A 740 -19.00 3.74 28.17
C TRP A 740 -19.68 5.07 27.91
N THR A 741 -20.85 5.03 27.28
CA THR A 741 -21.77 6.16 27.20
C THR A 741 -22.83 6.04 28.29
N PHE A 742 -22.98 7.07 29.11
CA PHE A 742 -24.08 7.14 30.08
C PHE A 742 -25.43 7.09 29.35
N VAL A 743 -26.36 6.27 29.83
CA VAL A 743 -27.70 6.14 29.23
C VAL A 743 -28.78 6.74 30.13
N CYS A 744 -28.92 6.22 31.36
CA CYS A 744 -29.99 6.61 32.27
C CYS A 744 -29.68 6.25 33.74
N THR A 745 -30.47 6.79 34.67
CA THR A 745 -30.44 6.43 36.10
C THR A 745 -31.54 5.41 36.42
N ILE A 746 -31.24 4.42 37.27
CA ILE A 746 -32.13 3.30 37.64
C ILE A 746 -33.08 3.67 38.76
#